data_AF-A0A9P0BPD0-F1
#
_entry.id   AF-A0A9P0BPD0-F1
#
_cell.length_a   1.000
_cell.length_b   1.000
_cell.length_c   1.000
_cell.angle_alpha   90.00
_cell.angle_beta   90.00
_cell.angle_gamma   90.00
#
_symmetry.space_group_name_H-M   'P 1'
#
loop_
_entity.id
_entity.type
_entity.pdbx_description
1 polymer ?
#
loop_
_entity_poly.entity_id
_entity_poly.type
_entity_poly.pdbx_seq_one_letter_code
_entity_poly.pdbx_strand_id
1 'polypeptide(L)'
;MAPKKDKGKKEEEKGGTFNEVEKTFLELQLAECNRKVARLRTALDEYEVRNEELQASYNKLDEDRADIIAFLKKTLTAKNEENIELKEKVKGLEEIREIENEQFRKTTTELEKNFTIMKDQLTSENKLLAGKLNTLEEFRAIRDDLMKKFEKQEEEFQAQEMKYKRIIYNSEKKFIIGKDKLKQEMEARLLQLAQDFQDATELRVAASTHRVIRENIAISNELDSILMTQAKLANQNNKYKEQMTSAHVCQELAEEERDKAISKSVIQVKIIEQLTAAFEEIKKEKCLYERRNFDFEGMQAKIQKLTKENESLSLQVRILEQNLHARLSDQNKAVVEASRMAHETDKLRKILSNAAFAIQAALKLDQWATEDATRDVLDRQVLLSHLLEIISQYREVERAESLGTIASFTKVYEEGDLGFVPKQKVLKKTSSEREKASRLTATKDTTKGEVSPTVASLSSSSIGSVKTIPSIKVLPPMESQAPASIIESIESLVATPPSKLSEVVEEDSEPDIEQQLAASKLEIQKSLMKDLAMSQISIKMSTMNVSMDLPKKREVGLKKEGKMLTVVHETLKKEAEEIEVEMATAEAAVGSIDSGDDDILKGDKKPETEHHEMVTDSAHVSKVSEEEDDLSRYDVSEPSDDTLEVDGDEKKT
;
A
#
# COMPACT_ATOMS: atom_id res chain seq x y z
N MET A 1 68.16 51.97 71.68
CA MET A 1 69.27 52.88 72.03
C MET A 1 68.77 53.92 73.00
N ALA A 2 69.64 54.53 73.82
CA ALA A 2 69.33 55.68 74.67
C ALA A 2 70.49 56.69 74.67
N PRO A 3 70.18 57.99 74.72
CA PRO A 3 70.80 58.91 75.69
C PRO A 3 69.70 59.72 76.43
N LYS A 4 69.72 59.97 77.75
CA LYS A 4 70.71 60.50 78.72
C LYS A 4 70.68 62.04 78.90
N LYS A 5 70.40 62.45 80.15
CA LYS A 5 70.73 63.74 80.84
C LYS A 5 69.92 65.00 80.45
N ASP A 6 69.86 66.06 81.29
CA ASP A 6 70.51 66.30 82.62
C ASP A 6 69.59 66.97 83.67
N LYS A 7 70.14 67.20 84.89
CA LYS A 7 69.50 67.71 86.14
C LYS A 7 68.64 68.99 86.05
N GLY A 8 67.84 69.23 87.11
CA GLY A 8 67.41 70.60 87.46
C GLY A 8 66.63 70.84 88.78
N LYS A 9 67.32 70.90 89.93
CA LYS A 9 66.94 71.57 91.22
C LYS A 9 65.65 71.19 92.00
N LYS A 10 65.76 71.31 93.34
CA LYS A 10 64.63 71.54 94.27
C LYS A 10 64.08 72.96 94.09
N GLU A 11 62.82 73.17 94.47
CA GLU A 11 62.48 74.29 95.36
C GLU A 11 61.43 73.81 96.39
N GLU A 12 61.57 74.24 97.64
CA GLU A 12 60.68 73.88 98.76
C GLU A 12 59.67 75.00 99.01
N GLU A 13 58.52 74.64 99.56
CA GLU A 13 57.49 75.48 100.17
C GLU A 13 57.40 76.96 99.74
N LYS A 14 56.36 77.26 98.94
CA LYS A 14 55.52 78.44 99.23
C LYS A 14 54.08 78.02 99.37
N GLY A 15 53.71 77.69 100.62
CA GLY A 15 52.33 77.80 101.09
C GLY A 15 51.92 79.27 101.07
N GLY A 16 51.63 79.79 99.89
CA GLY A 16 51.12 81.13 99.72
C GLY A 16 49.77 81.24 100.42
N THR A 17 49.70 82.10 101.44
CA THR A 17 48.43 82.61 101.96
C THR A 17 47.76 83.42 100.86
N PHE A 18 47.02 82.75 99.99
CA PHE A 18 46.15 83.40 99.02
C PHE A 18 45.31 84.43 99.76
N ASN A 19 45.33 85.66 99.29
CA ASN A 19 44.39 86.66 99.76
C ASN A 19 42.96 86.12 99.52
N GLU A 20 41.98 86.49 100.35
CA GLU A 20 40.65 85.87 100.28
C GLU A 20 39.99 86.05 98.90
N VAL A 21 40.34 87.15 98.22
CA VAL A 21 40.04 87.46 96.81
C VAL A 21 40.70 86.50 95.81
N GLU A 22 41.95 86.10 96.03
CA GLU A 22 42.68 85.17 95.16
C GLU A 22 42.18 83.73 95.35
N LYS A 23 41.88 83.34 96.59
CA LYS A 23 41.28 82.04 96.90
C LYS A 23 39.90 81.90 96.25
N THR A 24 39.05 82.91 96.40
CA THR A 24 37.71 82.93 95.75
C THR A 24 37.80 83.04 94.22
N PHE A 25 38.81 83.72 93.67
CA PHE A 25 39.08 83.71 92.22
C PHE A 25 39.47 82.31 91.70
N LEU A 26 40.35 81.59 92.41
CA LEU A 26 40.72 80.22 92.05
C LEU A 26 39.57 79.23 92.23
N GLU A 27 38.75 79.38 93.27
CA GLU A 27 37.51 78.61 93.47
C GLU A 27 36.50 78.88 92.34
N LEU A 28 36.36 80.13 91.89
CA LEU A 28 35.53 80.49 90.73
C LEU A 28 36.07 79.88 89.42
N GLN A 29 37.39 79.93 89.20
CA GLN A 29 38.03 79.33 88.03
C GLN A 29 37.92 77.80 88.03
N LEU A 30 38.02 77.16 89.20
CA LEU A 30 37.82 75.72 89.38
C LEU A 30 36.34 75.34 89.17
N ALA A 31 35.39 76.16 89.63
CA ALA A 31 33.97 75.98 89.35
C ALA A 31 33.64 76.16 87.86
N GLU A 32 34.25 77.12 87.16
CA GLU A 32 34.11 77.28 85.71
C GLU A 32 34.72 76.09 84.95
N CYS A 33 35.91 75.63 85.37
CA CYS A 33 36.55 74.44 84.81
C CYS A 33 35.67 73.19 84.98
N ASN A 34 35.11 72.98 86.18
CA ASN A 34 34.15 71.89 86.43
C ASN A 34 32.87 72.04 85.60
N ARG A 35 32.33 73.25 85.42
CA ARG A 35 31.22 73.52 84.49
C ARG A 35 31.59 73.27 83.02
N LYS A 36 32.86 73.40 82.63
CA LYS A 36 33.35 73.06 81.29
C LYS A 36 33.51 71.54 81.14
N VAL A 37 34.05 70.85 82.13
CA VAL A 37 34.13 69.38 82.17
C VAL A 37 32.75 68.73 82.16
N ALA A 38 31.78 69.26 82.92
CA ALA A 38 30.40 68.77 82.91
C ALA A 38 29.72 68.93 81.54
N ARG A 39 29.90 70.10 80.88
CA ARG A 39 29.42 70.33 79.51
C ARG A 39 30.11 69.44 78.47
N LEU A 40 31.39 69.13 78.65
CA LEU A 40 32.12 68.21 77.76
C LEU A 40 31.72 66.75 77.98
N ARG A 41 31.37 66.34 79.20
CA ARG A 41 30.81 65.01 79.49
C ARG A 41 29.42 64.87 78.87
N THR A 42 28.48 65.76 79.20
CA THR A 42 27.13 65.73 78.60
C THR A 42 27.16 65.77 77.07
N ALA A 43 28.07 66.54 76.46
CA ALA A 43 28.27 66.51 75.01
C ALA A 43 28.86 65.18 74.50
N LEU A 44 29.74 64.52 75.24
CA LEU A 44 30.29 63.20 74.92
C LEU A 44 29.21 62.11 75.06
N ASP A 45 28.46 62.10 76.17
CA ASP A 45 27.31 61.21 76.39
C ASP A 45 26.29 61.36 75.24
N GLU A 46 26.02 62.61 74.82
CA GLU A 46 25.21 62.96 73.63
C GLU A 46 25.80 62.48 72.29
N TYR A 47 27.12 62.37 72.15
CA TYR A 47 27.76 61.83 70.94
C TYR A 47 27.78 60.30 70.95
N GLU A 48 27.93 59.66 72.11
CA GLU A 48 27.83 58.21 72.27
C GLU A 48 26.41 57.74 71.93
N VAL A 49 25.36 58.37 72.48
CA VAL A 49 23.96 58.07 72.13
C VAL A 49 23.69 58.25 70.63
N ARG A 50 24.13 59.36 70.02
CA ARG A 50 23.97 59.56 68.56
C ARG A 50 24.73 58.53 67.72
N ASN A 51 25.86 58.03 68.22
CA ASN A 51 26.64 57.00 67.54
C ASN A 51 25.97 55.62 67.66
N GLU A 52 25.36 55.30 68.81
CA GLU A 52 24.51 54.11 69.00
C GLU A 52 23.25 54.17 68.12
N GLU A 53 22.55 55.30 68.08
CA GLU A 53 21.41 55.55 67.18
C GLU A 53 21.80 55.37 65.70
N LEU A 54 22.95 55.92 65.29
CA LEU A 54 23.46 55.79 63.92
C LEU A 54 23.85 54.34 63.60
N GLN A 55 24.49 53.62 64.52
CA GLN A 55 24.84 52.21 64.34
C GLN A 55 23.59 51.33 64.27
N ALA A 56 22.57 51.59 65.10
CA ALA A 56 21.28 50.89 65.02
C ALA A 56 20.56 51.17 63.68
N SER A 57 20.58 52.42 63.21
CA SER A 57 20.04 52.78 61.90
C SER A 57 20.84 52.16 60.74
N TYR A 58 22.15 51.97 60.89
CA TYR A 58 22.99 51.31 59.89
C TYR A 58 22.71 49.81 59.84
N ASN A 59 22.68 49.14 60.99
CA ASN A 59 22.34 47.72 61.11
C ASN A 59 20.98 47.43 60.46
N LYS A 60 19.95 48.23 60.79
CA LYS A 60 18.63 48.11 60.19
C LYS A 60 18.65 48.30 58.67
N LEU A 61 19.43 49.26 58.16
CA LEU A 61 19.53 49.47 56.70
C LEU A 61 20.15 48.26 55.98
N ASP A 62 21.12 47.59 56.60
CA ASP A 62 21.72 46.37 56.05
C ASP A 62 20.80 45.13 56.22
N GLU A 63 19.94 45.08 57.25
CA GLU A 63 18.82 44.11 57.36
C GLU A 63 17.77 44.34 56.26
N ASP A 64 17.24 45.56 56.11
CA ASP A 64 16.28 45.95 55.07
C ASP A 64 16.85 45.63 53.65
N ARG A 65 18.16 45.84 53.45
CA ARG A 65 18.88 45.45 52.22
C ARG A 65 18.98 43.94 52.03
N ALA A 66 19.28 43.19 53.08
CA ALA A 66 19.39 41.73 53.02
C ALA A 66 18.04 41.10 52.61
N ASP A 67 16.93 41.59 53.18
CA ASP A 67 15.58 41.16 52.84
C ASP A 67 15.19 41.53 51.40
N ILE A 68 15.50 42.75 50.94
CA ILE A 68 15.30 43.14 49.53
C ILE A 68 16.10 42.23 48.59
N ILE A 69 17.36 41.92 48.92
CA ILE A 69 18.21 41.03 48.12
C ILE A 69 17.66 39.59 48.13
N ALA A 70 17.15 39.09 49.27
CA ALA A 70 16.54 37.78 49.38
C ALA A 70 15.23 37.68 48.57
N PHE A 71 14.37 38.70 48.64
CA PHE A 71 13.15 38.80 47.86
C PHE A 71 13.43 38.85 46.36
N LEU A 72 14.40 39.67 45.93
CA LEU A 72 14.79 39.78 44.52
C LEU A 72 15.40 38.47 44.01
N LYS A 73 16.26 37.80 44.80
CA LYS A 73 16.81 36.47 44.46
C LYS A 73 15.69 35.43 44.29
N LYS A 74 14.75 35.34 45.25
CA LYS A 74 13.61 34.40 45.18
C LYS A 74 12.69 34.69 44.00
N THR A 75 12.47 35.96 43.67
CA THR A 75 11.68 36.37 42.50
C THR A 75 12.40 36.01 41.19
N LEU A 76 13.73 36.18 41.15
CA LEU A 76 14.56 35.82 40.01
C LEU A 76 14.63 34.30 39.79
N THR A 77 14.76 33.48 40.85
CA THR A 77 14.74 32.02 40.70
C THR A 77 13.38 31.53 40.21
N ALA A 78 12.28 31.98 40.81
CA ALA A 78 10.92 31.64 40.37
C ALA A 78 10.66 32.04 38.89
N LYS A 79 11.13 33.22 38.47
CA LYS A 79 11.02 33.66 37.06
C LYS A 79 11.96 32.90 36.11
N ASN A 80 13.07 32.36 36.59
CA ASN A 80 13.96 31.49 35.82
C ASN A 80 13.39 30.06 35.71
N GLU A 81 12.78 29.53 36.77
CA GLU A 81 12.04 28.26 36.79
C GLU A 81 10.85 28.32 35.78
N GLU A 82 10.03 29.38 35.85
CA GLU A 82 8.97 29.66 34.87
C GLU A 82 9.51 29.76 33.43
N ASN A 83 10.70 30.34 33.23
CA ASN A 83 11.33 30.43 31.92
C ASN A 83 11.83 29.07 31.40
N ILE A 84 12.28 28.17 32.28
CA ILE A 84 12.66 26.79 31.96
C ILE A 84 11.40 25.99 31.59
N GLU A 85 10.36 26.03 32.42
CA GLU A 85 9.07 25.38 32.11
C GLU A 85 8.50 25.81 30.76
N LEU A 86 8.56 27.11 30.45
CA LEU A 86 8.07 27.63 29.17
C LEU A 86 8.94 27.17 27.98
N LYS A 87 10.27 27.05 28.15
CA LYS A 87 11.16 26.48 27.13
C LYS A 87 10.88 24.99 26.91
N GLU A 88 10.65 24.21 27.96
CA GLU A 88 10.29 22.79 27.84
C GLU A 88 8.94 22.61 27.15
N LYS A 89 7.94 23.44 27.48
CA LYS A 89 6.62 23.46 26.81
C LYS A 89 6.74 23.85 25.33
N VAL A 90 7.57 24.84 24.98
CA VAL A 90 7.85 25.21 23.58
C VAL A 90 8.54 24.05 22.85
N LYS A 91 9.59 23.46 23.43
CA LYS A 91 10.31 22.33 22.83
C LYS A 91 9.40 21.12 22.58
N GLY A 92 8.52 20.80 23.53
CA GLY A 92 7.52 19.73 23.35
C GLY A 92 6.51 20.02 22.23
N LEU A 93 6.10 21.29 22.06
CA LEU A 93 5.25 21.70 20.92
C LEU A 93 6.01 21.66 19.59
N GLU A 94 7.30 21.98 19.58
CA GLU A 94 8.17 21.86 18.41
C GLU A 94 8.37 20.39 18.00
N GLU A 95 8.60 19.50 18.96
CA GLU A 95 8.71 18.05 18.74
C GLU A 95 7.40 17.44 18.21
N ILE A 96 6.24 17.80 18.79
CA ILE A 96 4.92 17.38 18.28
C ILE A 96 4.72 17.87 16.84
N ARG A 97 5.02 19.14 16.57
CA ARG A 97 4.90 19.74 15.22
C ARG A 97 5.84 19.10 14.22
N GLU A 98 7.04 18.69 14.62
CA GLU A 98 7.97 17.96 13.75
C GLU A 98 7.44 16.55 13.43
N ILE A 99 6.90 15.83 14.42
CA ILE A 99 6.25 14.54 14.23
C ILE A 99 5.03 14.65 13.30
N GLU A 100 4.16 15.64 13.50
CA GLU A 100 3.01 15.91 12.63
C GLU A 100 3.45 16.23 11.19
N ASN A 101 4.42 17.13 11.01
CA ASN A 101 5.00 17.44 9.69
C ASN A 101 5.58 16.19 9.03
N GLU A 102 6.23 15.30 9.79
CA GLU A 102 6.80 14.07 9.22
C GLU A 102 5.71 13.06 8.81
N GLN A 103 4.61 12.98 9.56
CA GLN A 103 3.42 12.19 9.19
C GLN A 103 2.72 12.75 7.95
N PHE A 104 2.53 14.07 7.85
CA PHE A 104 1.99 14.74 6.65
C PHE A 104 2.92 14.54 5.44
N ARG A 105 4.24 14.60 5.62
CA ARG A 105 5.21 14.28 4.57
C ARG A 105 5.10 12.81 4.13
N LYS A 106 5.06 11.86 5.07
CA LYS A 106 4.93 10.42 4.79
C LYS A 106 3.66 10.14 3.98
N THR A 107 2.51 10.56 4.49
CA THR A 107 1.20 10.40 3.80
C THR A 107 1.17 11.08 2.43
N THR A 108 1.76 12.26 2.27
CA THR A 108 1.91 12.91 0.95
C THR A 108 2.72 12.04 -0.01
N THR A 109 3.92 11.58 0.38
CA THR A 109 4.76 10.73 -0.47
C THR A 109 4.16 9.35 -0.75
N GLU A 110 3.27 8.86 0.10
CA GLU A 110 2.50 7.63 -0.12
C GLU A 110 1.38 7.86 -1.13
N LEU A 111 0.65 8.98 -1.02
CA LEU A 111 -0.36 9.37 -2.00
C LEU A 111 0.26 9.61 -3.39
N GLU A 112 1.41 10.29 -3.47
CA GLU A 112 2.16 10.50 -4.71
C GLU A 112 2.59 9.18 -5.38
N LYS A 113 3.05 8.19 -4.58
CA LYS A 113 3.36 6.85 -5.07
C LYS A 113 2.12 6.13 -5.58
N ASN A 114 1.02 6.17 -4.83
CA ASN A 114 -0.24 5.54 -5.22
C ASN A 114 -0.82 6.17 -6.50
N PHE A 115 -0.76 7.50 -6.65
CA PHE A 115 -1.11 8.18 -7.89
C PHE A 115 -0.18 7.80 -9.05
N THR A 116 1.12 7.64 -8.81
CA THR A 116 2.08 7.20 -9.85
C THR A 116 1.79 5.76 -10.30
N ILE A 117 1.59 4.84 -9.35
CA ILE A 117 1.23 3.44 -9.62
C ILE A 117 -0.08 3.35 -10.39
N MET A 118 -1.14 4.06 -9.96
CA MET A 118 -2.44 4.08 -10.64
C MET A 118 -2.33 4.69 -12.06
N LYS A 119 -1.54 5.76 -12.22
CA LYS A 119 -1.26 6.36 -13.53
C LYS A 119 -0.55 5.37 -14.45
N ASP A 120 0.46 4.66 -13.96
CA ASP A 120 1.23 3.71 -14.76
C ASP A 120 0.41 2.47 -15.11
N GLN A 121 -0.43 1.99 -14.19
CA GLN A 121 -1.45 0.97 -14.45
C GLN A 121 -2.41 1.39 -15.57
N LEU A 122 -3.09 2.54 -15.44
CA LEU A 122 -4.00 3.08 -16.46
C LEU A 122 -3.28 3.37 -17.80
N THR A 123 -2.00 3.75 -17.76
CA THR A 123 -1.17 3.94 -18.95
C THR A 123 -0.85 2.60 -19.62
N SER A 124 -0.57 1.54 -18.85
CA SER A 124 -0.37 0.18 -19.36
C SER A 124 -1.65 -0.41 -19.96
N GLU A 125 -2.80 -0.15 -19.34
CA GLU A 125 -4.11 -0.59 -19.84
C GLU A 125 -4.45 0.12 -21.15
N ASN A 126 -4.27 1.45 -21.23
CA ASN A 126 -4.44 2.19 -22.49
C ASN A 126 -3.52 1.68 -23.60
N LYS A 127 -2.25 1.34 -23.30
CA LYS A 127 -1.34 0.71 -24.27
C LYS A 127 -1.82 -0.66 -24.72
N LEU A 128 -2.33 -1.49 -23.81
CA LEU A 128 -2.90 -2.81 -24.12
C LEU A 128 -4.18 -2.69 -24.96
N LEU A 129 -5.05 -1.73 -24.66
CA LEU A 129 -6.26 -1.43 -25.42
C LEU A 129 -5.93 -0.89 -26.82
N ALA A 130 -4.92 -0.02 -26.95
CA ALA A 130 -4.41 0.43 -28.24
C ALA A 130 -3.83 -0.73 -29.09
N GLY A 131 -3.11 -1.66 -28.48
CA GLY A 131 -2.64 -2.88 -29.17
C GLY A 131 -3.79 -3.80 -29.62
N LYS A 132 -4.83 -3.95 -28.79
CA LYS A 132 -6.07 -4.66 -29.16
C LYS A 132 -6.84 -3.96 -30.29
N LEU A 133 -6.84 -2.63 -30.31
CA LEU A 133 -7.45 -1.85 -31.39
C LEU A 133 -6.67 -2.00 -32.70
N ASN A 134 -5.33 -1.84 -32.68
CA ASN A 134 -4.48 -2.02 -33.86
C ASN A 134 -4.64 -3.43 -34.46
N THR A 135 -4.62 -4.49 -33.66
CA THR A 135 -4.86 -5.85 -34.15
C THR A 135 -6.27 -6.06 -34.69
N LEU A 136 -7.29 -5.39 -34.13
CA LEU A 136 -8.66 -5.39 -34.70
C LEU A 136 -8.74 -4.62 -36.03
N GLU A 137 -7.95 -3.56 -36.20
CA GLU A 137 -7.81 -2.82 -37.45
C GLU A 137 -7.04 -3.62 -38.51
N GLU A 138 -6.00 -4.37 -38.13
CA GLU A 138 -5.33 -5.36 -38.98
C GLU A 138 -6.31 -6.45 -39.45
N PHE A 139 -7.15 -7.00 -38.55
CA PHE A 139 -8.20 -7.96 -38.93
C PHE A 139 -9.23 -7.35 -39.90
N ARG A 140 -9.59 -6.07 -39.76
CA ARG A 140 -10.46 -5.37 -40.73
C ARG A 140 -9.76 -5.22 -42.08
N ALA A 141 -8.51 -4.77 -42.11
CA ALA A 141 -7.73 -4.65 -43.33
C ALA A 141 -7.61 -6.00 -44.06
N ILE A 142 -7.27 -7.08 -43.35
CA ILE A 142 -7.19 -8.44 -43.91
C ILE A 142 -8.54 -8.91 -44.47
N ARG A 143 -9.65 -8.63 -43.77
CA ARG A 143 -11.02 -8.93 -44.24
C ARG A 143 -11.36 -8.17 -45.52
N ASP A 144 -11.03 -6.88 -45.59
CA ASP A 144 -11.40 -6.02 -46.72
C ASP A 144 -10.54 -6.33 -47.95
N ASP A 145 -9.27 -6.68 -47.72
CA ASP A 145 -8.36 -7.19 -48.74
C ASP A 145 -8.78 -8.60 -49.25
N LEU A 146 -9.46 -9.41 -48.41
CA LEU A 146 -10.05 -10.70 -48.80
C LEU A 146 -11.37 -10.53 -49.55
N MET A 147 -12.26 -9.64 -49.11
CA MET A 147 -13.48 -9.24 -49.83
C MET A 147 -13.14 -8.80 -51.26
N LYS A 148 -12.16 -7.90 -51.40
CA LYS A 148 -11.69 -7.39 -52.70
C LYS A 148 -11.08 -8.48 -53.60
N LYS A 149 -10.49 -9.53 -53.01
CA LYS A 149 -10.02 -10.72 -53.76
C LYS A 149 -11.18 -11.58 -54.23
N PHE A 150 -12.23 -11.76 -53.42
CA PHE A 150 -13.46 -12.45 -53.83
C PHE A 150 -14.22 -11.68 -54.92
N GLU A 151 -14.40 -10.37 -54.78
CA GLU A 151 -15.02 -9.51 -55.81
C GLU A 151 -14.30 -9.64 -57.15
N LYS A 152 -12.97 -9.56 -57.16
CA LYS A 152 -12.15 -9.74 -58.36
C LYS A 152 -12.23 -11.16 -58.94
N GLN A 153 -12.33 -12.19 -58.11
CA GLN A 153 -12.52 -13.58 -58.58
C GLN A 153 -13.91 -13.78 -59.20
N GLU A 154 -14.95 -13.17 -58.62
CA GLU A 154 -16.31 -13.19 -59.16
C GLU A 154 -16.40 -12.46 -60.50
N GLU A 155 -15.78 -11.27 -60.64
CA GLU A 155 -15.64 -10.57 -61.93
C GLU A 155 -14.91 -11.44 -62.97
N GLU A 156 -13.82 -12.11 -62.59
CA GLU A 156 -13.07 -13.02 -63.47
C GLU A 156 -13.90 -14.24 -63.87
N PHE A 157 -14.69 -14.82 -62.96
CA PHE A 157 -15.61 -15.92 -63.25
C PHE A 157 -16.73 -15.48 -64.21
N GLN A 158 -17.37 -14.35 -63.98
CA GLN A 158 -18.42 -13.82 -64.87
C GLN A 158 -17.85 -13.49 -66.27
N ALA A 159 -16.67 -12.88 -66.33
CA ALA A 159 -15.97 -12.64 -67.59
C ALA A 159 -15.59 -13.94 -68.32
N GLN A 160 -15.23 -14.99 -67.58
CA GLN A 160 -14.90 -16.31 -68.14
C GLN A 160 -16.16 -17.07 -68.59
N GLU A 161 -17.26 -16.98 -67.86
CA GLU A 161 -18.56 -17.54 -68.25
C GLU A 161 -19.09 -16.87 -69.54
N MET A 162 -18.97 -15.54 -69.64
CA MET A 162 -19.27 -14.77 -70.87
C MET A 162 -18.37 -15.17 -72.05
N LYS A 163 -17.08 -15.46 -71.82
CA LYS A 163 -16.19 -16.03 -72.85
C LYS A 163 -16.66 -17.42 -73.27
N TYR A 164 -17.01 -18.32 -72.34
CA TYR A 164 -17.52 -19.65 -72.68
C TYR A 164 -18.85 -19.60 -73.45
N LYS A 165 -19.81 -18.77 -73.03
CA LYS A 165 -21.06 -18.52 -73.78
C LYS A 165 -20.77 -18.07 -75.22
N ARG A 166 -19.81 -17.16 -75.42
CA ARG A 166 -19.35 -16.70 -76.74
C ARG A 166 -18.63 -17.80 -77.54
N ILE A 167 -17.83 -18.65 -76.90
CA ILE A 167 -17.14 -19.78 -77.54
C ILE A 167 -18.15 -20.85 -77.99
N ILE A 168 -19.12 -21.20 -77.15
CA ILE A 168 -20.20 -22.14 -77.46
C ILE A 168 -20.99 -21.63 -78.66
N TYR A 169 -21.49 -20.39 -78.63
CA TYR A 169 -22.21 -19.77 -79.75
C TYR A 169 -21.40 -19.78 -81.05
N ASN A 170 -20.10 -19.44 -81.00
CA ASN A 170 -19.23 -19.48 -82.19
C ASN A 170 -18.95 -20.91 -82.68
N SER A 171 -18.86 -21.89 -81.76
CA SER A 171 -18.67 -23.30 -82.08
C SER A 171 -19.92 -23.88 -82.72
N GLU A 172 -21.10 -23.64 -82.14
CA GLU A 172 -22.40 -24.03 -82.67
C GLU A 172 -22.66 -23.39 -84.04
N LYS A 173 -22.39 -22.08 -84.21
CA LYS A 173 -22.44 -21.41 -85.51
C LYS A 173 -21.53 -22.06 -86.54
N LYS A 174 -20.27 -22.38 -86.18
CA LYS A 174 -19.34 -23.12 -87.05
C LYS A 174 -19.82 -24.53 -87.36
N PHE A 175 -20.44 -25.22 -86.40
CA PHE A 175 -20.97 -26.57 -86.55
C PHE A 175 -22.21 -26.60 -87.45
N ILE A 176 -23.11 -25.61 -87.34
CA ILE A 176 -24.27 -25.46 -88.25
C ILE A 176 -23.77 -25.25 -89.68
N ILE A 177 -22.86 -24.29 -89.90
CA ILE A 177 -22.26 -24.02 -91.22
C ILE A 177 -21.50 -25.26 -91.73
N GLY A 178 -20.76 -25.96 -90.86
CA GLY A 178 -20.02 -27.17 -91.19
C GLY A 178 -20.91 -28.36 -91.55
N LYS A 179 -22.04 -28.54 -90.84
CA LYS A 179 -23.06 -29.56 -91.11
C LYS A 179 -23.76 -29.30 -92.45
N ASP A 180 -24.08 -28.05 -92.76
CA ASP A 180 -24.74 -27.71 -94.02
C ASP A 180 -23.77 -27.78 -95.21
N LYS A 181 -22.48 -27.43 -95.02
CA LYS A 181 -21.41 -27.78 -95.98
C LYS A 181 -21.24 -29.29 -96.14
N LEU A 182 -21.23 -30.06 -95.06
CA LEU A 182 -21.08 -31.51 -95.09
C LEU A 182 -22.26 -32.19 -95.79
N LYS A 183 -23.48 -31.66 -95.67
CA LYS A 183 -24.62 -32.10 -96.49
C LYS A 183 -24.35 -31.87 -97.97
N GLN A 184 -23.94 -30.65 -98.35
CA GLN A 184 -23.62 -30.30 -99.74
C GLN A 184 -22.48 -31.15 -100.31
N GLU A 185 -21.44 -31.44 -99.52
CA GLU A 185 -20.38 -32.37 -99.89
C GLU A 185 -20.85 -33.83 -99.93
N MET A 186 -21.76 -34.26 -99.05
CA MET A 186 -22.30 -35.63 -99.04
C MET A 186 -23.24 -35.86 -100.22
N GLU A 187 -24.04 -34.87 -100.61
CA GLU A 187 -24.86 -34.90 -101.82
C GLU A 187 -23.96 -35.00 -103.07
N ALA A 188 -22.91 -34.20 -103.15
CA ALA A 188 -21.91 -34.30 -104.23
C ALA A 188 -21.15 -35.64 -104.23
N ARG A 189 -20.76 -36.16 -103.05
CA ARG A 189 -20.07 -37.46 -102.92
C ARG A 189 -20.99 -38.66 -103.08
N LEU A 190 -22.30 -38.54 -102.86
CA LEU A 190 -23.26 -39.58 -103.24
C LEU A 190 -23.40 -39.65 -104.76
N LEU A 191 -23.36 -38.51 -105.44
CA LEU A 191 -23.28 -38.44 -106.90
C LEU A 191 -22.00 -39.10 -107.42
N GLN A 192 -20.84 -38.71 -106.87
CA GLN A 192 -19.54 -39.27 -107.25
C GLN A 192 -19.45 -40.77 -106.91
N LEU A 193 -19.86 -41.18 -105.71
CA LEU A 193 -19.80 -42.58 -105.29
C LEU A 193 -20.72 -43.47 -106.12
N ALA A 194 -21.88 -42.98 -106.59
CA ALA A 194 -22.72 -43.74 -107.51
C ALA A 194 -22.02 -44.02 -108.85
N GLN A 195 -21.14 -43.12 -109.29
CA GLN A 195 -20.28 -43.29 -110.47
C GLN A 195 -19.09 -44.21 -110.15
N ASP A 196 -18.33 -43.92 -109.08
CA ASP A 196 -17.17 -44.70 -108.65
C ASP A 196 -17.52 -46.16 -108.29
N PHE A 197 -18.73 -46.46 -107.81
CA PHE A 197 -19.16 -47.83 -107.49
C PHE A 197 -19.36 -48.67 -108.75
N GLN A 198 -19.69 -48.04 -109.88
CA GLN A 198 -19.79 -48.72 -111.18
C GLN A 198 -18.38 -49.10 -111.68
N ASP A 199 -17.46 -48.13 -111.69
CA ASP A 199 -16.07 -48.32 -112.11
C ASP A 199 -15.29 -49.28 -111.17
N ALA A 200 -15.47 -49.17 -109.85
CA ALA A 200 -14.79 -50.01 -108.86
C ALA A 200 -15.27 -51.46 -108.83
N THR A 201 -16.46 -51.75 -109.37
CA THR A 201 -16.96 -53.13 -109.52
C THR A 201 -16.22 -53.88 -110.64
N GLU A 202 -15.74 -53.17 -111.66
CA GLU A 202 -15.01 -53.76 -112.79
C GLU A 202 -13.57 -54.16 -112.44
N LEU A 203 -12.92 -53.45 -111.51
CA LEU A 203 -11.45 -53.53 -111.32
C LEU A 203 -10.98 -54.51 -110.21
N ARG A 204 -11.85 -55.02 -109.33
CA ARG A 204 -11.43 -55.49 -107.99
C ARG A 204 -11.43 -57.01 -107.73
N VAL A 205 -10.70 -57.79 -108.53
CA VAL A 205 -10.34 -59.19 -108.19
C VAL A 205 -8.85 -59.49 -108.40
N ALA A 206 -8.06 -59.42 -107.33
CA ALA A 206 -6.71 -60.00 -107.27
C ALA A 206 -6.35 -60.41 -105.83
N ALA A 207 -6.24 -61.71 -105.55
CA ALA A 207 -6.24 -62.24 -104.18
C ALA A 207 -4.93 -62.04 -103.37
N SER A 208 -3.85 -61.56 -103.99
CA SER A 208 -2.51 -61.47 -103.38
C SER A 208 -2.47 -60.55 -102.14
N THR A 209 -3.09 -59.38 -102.22
CA THR A 209 -3.09 -58.34 -101.17
C THR A 209 -3.67 -58.84 -99.84
N HIS A 210 -4.60 -59.81 -99.88
CA HIS A 210 -5.23 -60.42 -98.71
C HIS A 210 -4.28 -61.32 -97.89
N ARG A 211 -3.05 -61.58 -98.35
CA ARG A 211 -2.04 -62.31 -97.55
C ARG A 211 -1.23 -61.36 -96.67
N VAL A 212 -0.61 -60.34 -97.25
CA VAL A 212 0.27 -59.38 -96.55
C VAL A 212 -0.46 -58.66 -95.41
N ILE A 213 -1.75 -58.36 -95.59
CA ILE A 213 -2.61 -57.77 -94.55
C ILE A 213 -2.70 -58.67 -93.30
N ARG A 214 -2.77 -60.00 -93.46
CA ARG A 214 -2.91 -60.94 -92.32
C ARG A 214 -1.61 -61.09 -91.53
N GLU A 215 -0.47 -61.07 -92.19
CA GLU A 215 0.85 -61.13 -91.52
C GLU A 215 1.12 -59.81 -90.75
N ASN A 216 0.75 -58.64 -91.29
CA ASN A 216 0.84 -57.36 -90.56
C ASN A 216 -0.08 -57.27 -89.33
N ILE A 217 -1.32 -57.79 -89.43
CA ILE A 217 -2.25 -57.84 -88.29
C ILE A 217 -1.68 -58.71 -87.16
N ALA A 218 -1.04 -59.85 -87.49
CA ALA A 218 -0.43 -60.71 -86.48
C ALA A 218 0.70 -59.99 -85.70
N ILE A 219 1.60 -59.31 -86.41
CA ILE A 219 2.71 -58.55 -85.80
C ILE A 219 2.18 -57.38 -84.96
N SER A 220 1.13 -56.69 -85.42
CA SER A 220 0.50 -55.58 -84.69
C SER A 220 -0.10 -56.06 -83.37
N ASN A 221 -0.84 -57.17 -83.37
CA ASN A 221 -1.43 -57.76 -82.17
C ASN A 221 -0.37 -58.19 -81.12
N GLU A 222 0.80 -58.66 -81.56
CA GLU A 222 1.90 -59.03 -80.67
C GLU A 222 2.58 -57.78 -80.06
N LEU A 223 2.78 -56.73 -80.86
CA LEU A 223 3.30 -55.45 -80.40
C LEU A 223 2.34 -54.74 -79.42
N ASP A 224 1.03 -54.78 -79.68
CA ASP A 224 0.00 -54.29 -78.75
C ASP A 224 0.01 -55.06 -77.42
N SER A 225 0.22 -56.37 -77.44
CA SER A 225 0.37 -57.20 -76.24
C SER A 225 1.59 -56.77 -75.41
N ILE A 226 2.74 -56.52 -76.06
CA ILE A 226 3.96 -56.03 -75.41
C ILE A 226 3.73 -54.63 -74.81
N LEU A 227 3.15 -53.69 -75.56
CA LEU A 227 2.77 -52.36 -75.03
C LEU A 227 1.82 -52.46 -73.83
N MET A 228 0.83 -53.37 -73.88
CA MET A 228 -0.12 -53.57 -72.78
C MET A 228 0.55 -54.12 -71.52
N THR A 229 1.59 -54.96 -71.64
CA THR A 229 2.36 -55.44 -70.48
C THR A 229 3.32 -54.38 -69.94
N GLN A 230 3.97 -53.61 -70.82
CA GLN A 230 4.80 -52.47 -70.43
C GLN A 230 3.99 -51.40 -69.67
N ALA A 231 2.79 -51.08 -70.13
CA ALA A 231 1.88 -50.14 -69.47
C ALA A 231 1.44 -50.64 -68.08
N LYS A 232 1.15 -51.95 -67.94
CA LYS A 232 0.83 -52.56 -66.62
C LYS A 232 2.00 -52.47 -65.65
N LEU A 233 3.23 -52.75 -66.10
CA LEU A 233 4.45 -52.64 -65.28
C LEU A 233 4.74 -51.18 -64.89
N ALA A 234 4.57 -50.23 -65.80
CA ALA A 234 4.71 -48.80 -65.50
C ALA A 234 3.69 -48.34 -64.44
N ASN A 235 2.42 -48.75 -64.58
CA ASN A 235 1.37 -48.43 -63.61
C ASN A 235 1.64 -49.06 -62.23
N GLN A 236 2.16 -50.29 -62.17
CA GLN A 236 2.59 -50.91 -60.91
C GLN A 236 3.76 -50.17 -60.27
N ASN A 237 4.78 -49.80 -61.05
CA ASN A 237 5.94 -49.04 -60.57
C ASN A 237 5.53 -47.67 -60.00
N ASN A 238 4.64 -46.95 -60.71
CA ASN A 238 4.07 -45.68 -60.24
C ASN A 238 3.27 -45.87 -58.95
N LYS A 239 2.43 -46.90 -58.85
CA LYS A 239 1.67 -47.21 -57.63
C LYS A 239 2.57 -47.52 -56.43
N TYR A 240 3.69 -48.23 -56.63
CA TYR A 240 4.65 -48.47 -55.54
C TYR A 240 5.39 -47.19 -55.12
N LYS A 241 5.69 -46.26 -56.04
CA LYS A 241 6.25 -44.93 -55.71
C LYS A 241 5.26 -44.06 -54.95
N GLU A 242 3.99 -44.07 -55.35
CA GLU A 242 2.89 -43.39 -54.66
C GLU A 242 2.67 -43.95 -53.25
N GLN A 243 2.73 -45.28 -53.09
CA GLN A 243 2.66 -45.91 -51.77
C GLN A 243 3.89 -45.59 -50.89
N MET A 244 5.10 -45.57 -51.44
CA MET A 244 6.31 -45.20 -50.69
C MET A 244 6.30 -43.73 -50.26
N THR A 245 5.90 -42.80 -51.14
CA THR A 245 5.78 -41.37 -50.81
C THR A 245 4.65 -41.11 -49.80
N SER A 246 3.51 -41.78 -49.94
CA SER A 246 2.44 -41.74 -48.94
C SER A 246 2.89 -42.30 -47.58
N ALA A 247 3.66 -43.39 -47.55
CA ALA A 247 4.19 -43.96 -46.30
C ALA A 247 5.19 -43.02 -45.61
N HIS A 248 6.08 -42.37 -46.37
CA HIS A 248 7.01 -41.36 -45.85
C HIS A 248 6.28 -40.18 -45.20
N VAL A 249 5.29 -39.60 -45.90
CA VAL A 249 4.50 -38.48 -45.36
C VAL A 249 3.73 -38.88 -44.11
N CYS A 250 3.18 -40.11 -44.06
CA CYS A 250 2.52 -40.62 -42.85
C CYS A 250 3.49 -40.80 -41.66
N GLN A 251 4.74 -41.22 -41.91
CA GLN A 251 5.77 -41.31 -40.87
C GLN A 251 6.17 -39.91 -40.36
N GLU A 252 6.45 -38.99 -41.28
CA GLU A 252 6.87 -37.61 -40.98
C GLU A 252 5.81 -36.87 -40.14
N LEU A 253 4.53 -37.00 -40.49
CA LEU A 253 3.41 -36.47 -39.69
C LEU A 253 3.32 -37.11 -38.29
N ALA A 254 3.53 -38.43 -38.18
CA ALA A 254 3.49 -39.12 -36.89
C ALA A 254 4.67 -38.72 -35.98
N GLU A 255 5.85 -38.45 -36.54
CA GLU A 255 7.00 -37.91 -35.82
C GLU A 255 6.78 -36.48 -35.36
N GLU A 256 6.20 -35.61 -36.21
CA GLU A 256 5.77 -34.28 -35.79
C GLU A 256 4.73 -34.32 -34.66
N GLU A 257 3.71 -35.18 -34.74
CA GLU A 257 2.70 -35.31 -33.68
C GLU A 257 3.31 -35.82 -32.37
N ARG A 258 4.25 -36.78 -32.44
CA ARG A 258 5.02 -37.26 -31.29
C ARG A 258 5.80 -36.12 -30.63
N ASP A 259 6.52 -35.30 -31.39
CA ASP A 259 7.27 -34.17 -30.81
C ASP A 259 6.38 -33.04 -30.30
N LYS A 260 5.25 -32.76 -30.96
CA LYS A 260 4.21 -31.84 -30.44
C LYS A 260 3.61 -32.35 -29.12
N ALA A 261 3.42 -33.66 -28.97
CA ALA A 261 2.93 -34.27 -27.72
C ALA A 261 3.98 -34.25 -26.61
N ILE A 262 5.24 -34.58 -26.91
CA ILE A 262 6.36 -34.51 -25.95
C ILE A 262 6.58 -33.07 -25.49
N SER A 263 6.56 -32.09 -26.39
CA SER A 263 6.70 -30.67 -26.06
C SER A 263 5.59 -30.20 -25.09
N LYS A 264 4.34 -30.56 -25.36
CA LYS A 264 3.20 -30.30 -24.45
C LYS A 264 3.41 -30.95 -23.07
N SER A 265 3.86 -32.21 -23.04
CA SER A 265 4.15 -32.94 -21.79
C SER A 265 5.25 -32.26 -20.97
N VAL A 266 6.36 -31.88 -21.61
CA VAL A 266 7.47 -31.15 -20.95
C VAL A 266 7.02 -29.79 -20.41
N ILE A 267 6.12 -29.08 -21.10
CA ILE A 267 5.52 -27.83 -20.60
C ILE A 267 4.61 -28.10 -19.40
N GLN A 268 3.78 -29.15 -19.45
CA GLN A 268 2.91 -29.54 -18.34
C GLN A 268 3.71 -29.93 -17.09
N VAL A 269 4.78 -30.71 -17.24
CA VAL A 269 5.69 -31.05 -16.13
C VAL A 269 6.30 -29.80 -15.50
N LYS A 270 6.81 -28.84 -16.30
CA LYS A 270 7.34 -27.58 -15.79
C LYS A 270 6.30 -26.73 -15.04
N ILE A 271 5.05 -26.74 -15.49
CA ILE A 271 3.95 -26.06 -14.79
C ILE A 271 3.66 -26.76 -13.45
N ILE A 272 3.66 -28.10 -13.42
CA ILE A 272 3.48 -28.88 -12.18
C ILE A 272 4.64 -28.63 -11.20
N GLU A 273 5.89 -28.58 -11.68
CA GLU A 273 7.07 -28.23 -10.87
C GLU A 273 6.94 -26.83 -10.25
N GLN A 274 6.55 -25.83 -11.06
CA GLN A 274 6.34 -24.45 -10.59
C GLN A 274 5.21 -24.34 -9.55
N LEU A 275 4.07 -24.99 -9.80
CA LEU A 275 2.96 -25.04 -8.83
C LEU A 275 3.39 -25.74 -7.54
N THR A 276 4.13 -26.85 -7.64
CA THR A 276 4.61 -27.62 -6.47
C THR A 276 5.56 -26.78 -5.62
N ALA A 277 6.50 -26.05 -6.25
CA ALA A 277 7.40 -25.13 -5.55
C ALA A 277 6.64 -23.99 -4.84
N ALA A 278 5.63 -23.41 -5.49
CA ALA A 278 4.77 -22.38 -4.87
C ALA A 278 3.94 -22.93 -3.71
N PHE A 279 3.38 -24.14 -3.82
CA PHE A 279 2.69 -24.81 -2.71
C PHE A 279 3.61 -25.10 -1.53
N GLU A 280 4.87 -25.50 -1.78
CA GLU A 280 5.87 -25.64 -0.73
C GLU A 280 6.21 -24.30 -0.05
N GLU A 281 6.32 -23.21 -0.81
CA GLU A 281 6.59 -21.87 -0.28
C GLU A 281 5.44 -21.38 0.60
N ILE A 282 4.20 -21.48 0.13
CA ILE A 282 2.99 -21.16 0.90
C ILE A 282 2.90 -22.03 2.18
N LYS A 283 3.29 -23.32 2.10
CA LYS A 283 3.33 -24.22 3.27
C LYS A 283 4.40 -23.80 4.30
N LYS A 284 5.54 -23.29 3.84
CA LYS A 284 6.60 -22.73 4.70
C LYS A 284 6.15 -21.42 5.34
N GLU A 285 5.51 -20.53 4.59
CA GLU A 285 4.95 -19.28 5.10
C GLU A 285 3.84 -19.52 6.14
N LYS A 286 2.91 -20.44 5.88
CA LYS A 286 1.86 -20.83 6.83
C LYS A 286 2.45 -21.26 8.18
N CYS A 287 3.48 -22.10 8.18
CA CYS A 287 4.16 -22.55 9.40
C CYS A 287 4.81 -21.39 10.18
N LEU A 288 5.41 -20.41 9.47
CA LEU A 288 5.96 -19.20 10.09
C LEU A 288 4.85 -18.30 10.67
N TYR A 289 3.70 -18.20 9.99
CA TYR A 289 2.53 -17.46 10.47
C TYR A 289 1.93 -18.10 11.72
N GLU A 290 1.73 -19.43 11.72
CA GLU A 290 1.21 -20.19 12.86
C GLU A 290 2.11 -20.04 14.09
N ARG A 291 3.44 -20.14 13.92
CA ARG A 291 4.41 -19.86 14.98
C ARG A 291 4.30 -18.43 15.50
N ARG A 292 4.25 -17.43 14.62
CA ARG A 292 4.10 -16.02 15.00
C ARG A 292 2.79 -15.76 15.75
N ASN A 293 1.71 -16.46 15.38
CA ASN A 293 0.42 -16.36 16.04
C ASN A 293 0.46 -16.95 17.46
N PHE A 294 1.13 -18.08 17.66
CA PHE A 294 1.39 -18.66 18.98
C PHE A 294 2.24 -17.73 19.87
N ASP A 295 3.32 -17.16 19.32
CA ASP A 295 4.16 -16.18 20.04
C ASP A 295 3.33 -14.91 20.41
N PHE A 296 2.43 -14.47 19.53
CA PHE A 296 1.52 -13.34 19.79
C PHE A 296 0.48 -13.66 20.88
N GLU A 297 -0.16 -14.82 20.84
CA GLU A 297 -1.12 -15.28 21.86
C GLU A 297 -0.45 -15.37 23.24
N GLY A 298 0.77 -15.91 23.31
CA GLY A 298 1.57 -15.95 24.54
C GLY A 298 1.85 -14.56 25.12
N MET A 299 2.14 -13.57 24.26
CA MET A 299 2.32 -12.17 24.69
C MET A 299 0.99 -11.51 25.08
N GLN A 300 -0.10 -11.78 24.37
CA GLN A 300 -1.44 -11.29 24.70
C GLN A 300 -1.90 -11.81 26.08
N ALA A 301 -1.69 -13.10 26.36
CA ALA A 301 -1.95 -13.70 27.66
C ALA A 301 -1.09 -13.07 28.79
N LYS A 302 0.16 -12.69 28.50
CA LYS A 302 1.02 -11.96 29.44
C LYS A 302 0.52 -10.54 29.70
N ILE A 303 0.08 -9.82 28.66
CA ILE A 303 -0.51 -8.48 28.78
C ILE A 303 -1.80 -8.54 29.62
N GLN A 304 -2.67 -9.54 29.40
CA GLN A 304 -3.89 -9.72 30.20
C GLN A 304 -3.60 -9.97 31.69
N LYS A 305 -2.54 -10.74 32.03
CA LYS A 305 -2.12 -10.97 33.41
C LYS A 305 -1.64 -9.66 34.07
N LEU A 306 -0.69 -8.97 33.42
CA LEU A 306 -0.17 -7.68 33.89
C LEU A 306 -1.26 -6.61 34.03
N THR A 307 -2.28 -6.62 33.16
CA THR A 307 -3.44 -5.71 33.25
C THR A 307 -4.25 -5.97 34.52
N LYS A 308 -4.61 -7.24 34.80
CA LYS A 308 -5.33 -7.63 36.02
C LYS A 308 -4.53 -7.37 37.30
N GLU A 309 -3.21 -7.56 37.25
CA GLU A 309 -2.31 -7.22 38.35
C GLU A 309 -2.29 -5.70 38.61
N ASN A 310 -2.24 -4.88 37.56
CA ASN A 310 -2.29 -3.42 37.66
C ASN A 310 -3.67 -2.91 38.15
N GLU A 311 -4.78 -3.51 37.69
CA GLU A 311 -6.13 -3.23 38.20
C GLU A 311 -6.25 -3.54 39.70
N SER A 312 -5.70 -4.67 40.14
CA SER A 312 -5.65 -5.08 41.55
C SER A 312 -4.82 -4.09 42.40
N LEU A 313 -3.63 -3.71 41.93
CA LEU A 313 -2.78 -2.72 42.60
C LEU A 313 -3.44 -1.33 42.64
N SER A 314 -4.12 -0.90 41.58
CA SER A 314 -4.88 0.35 41.54
C SER A 314 -6.03 0.36 42.56
N LEU A 315 -6.74 -0.77 42.72
CA LEU A 315 -7.75 -0.92 43.76
C LEU A 315 -7.14 -0.88 45.16
N GLN A 316 -5.99 -1.54 45.38
CA GLN A 316 -5.28 -1.50 46.65
C GLN A 316 -4.81 -0.09 47.02
N VAL A 317 -4.26 0.68 46.07
CA VAL A 317 -3.89 2.09 46.25
C VAL A 317 -5.11 2.91 46.68
N ARG A 318 -6.24 2.79 45.97
CA ARG A 318 -7.48 3.51 46.30
C ARG A 318 -8.00 3.21 47.72
N ILE A 319 -7.89 1.95 48.15
CA ILE A 319 -8.24 1.54 49.52
C ILE A 319 -7.28 2.17 50.55
N LEU A 320 -5.99 2.23 50.26
CA LEU A 320 -5.00 2.87 51.14
C LEU A 320 -5.19 4.39 51.20
N GLU A 321 -5.50 5.05 50.08
CA GLU A 321 -5.85 6.48 50.02
C GLU A 321 -7.10 6.79 50.87
N GLN A 322 -8.16 5.99 50.75
CA GLN A 322 -9.38 6.14 51.55
C GLN A 322 -9.10 5.96 53.05
N ASN A 323 -8.29 4.95 53.42
CA ASN A 323 -7.88 4.70 54.80
C ASN A 323 -7.01 5.85 55.35
N LEU A 324 -6.11 6.42 54.55
CA LEU A 324 -5.30 7.58 54.90
C LEU A 324 -6.19 8.81 55.12
N HIS A 325 -7.16 9.07 54.24
CA HIS A 325 -8.12 10.17 54.39
C HIS A 325 -8.98 10.04 55.66
N ALA A 326 -9.43 8.82 55.98
CA ALA A 326 -10.14 8.55 57.23
C ALA A 326 -9.26 8.84 58.45
N ARG A 327 -8.02 8.33 58.46
CA ARG A 327 -7.06 8.56 59.56
C ARG A 327 -6.70 10.03 59.75
N LEU A 328 -6.50 10.79 58.67
CA LEU A 328 -6.25 12.24 58.73
C LEU A 328 -7.48 13.00 59.24
N SER A 329 -8.70 12.59 58.86
CA SER A 329 -9.95 13.16 59.38
C SER A 329 -10.08 12.93 60.89
N ASP A 330 -9.85 11.70 61.36
CA ASP A 330 -9.92 11.36 62.79
C ASP A 330 -8.81 12.03 63.60
N GLN A 331 -7.58 12.12 63.08
CA GLN A 331 -6.50 12.89 63.69
C GLN A 331 -6.87 14.38 63.80
N ASN A 332 -7.47 14.97 62.77
CA ASN A 332 -7.89 16.36 62.79
C ASN A 332 -9.03 16.61 63.80
N LYS A 333 -10.00 15.70 63.94
CA LYS A 333 -11.01 15.74 65.02
C LYS A 333 -10.34 15.74 66.39
N ALA A 334 -9.44 14.79 66.64
CA ALA A 334 -8.75 14.66 67.92
C ALA A 334 -7.88 15.90 68.25
N VAL A 335 -7.23 16.51 67.26
CA VAL A 335 -6.49 17.77 67.43
C VAL A 335 -7.43 18.94 67.77
N VAL A 336 -8.57 19.06 67.11
CA VAL A 336 -9.58 20.09 67.41
C VAL A 336 -10.15 19.88 68.82
N GLU A 337 -10.52 18.66 69.19
CA GLU A 337 -11.00 18.32 70.53
C GLU A 337 -9.94 18.61 71.60
N ALA A 338 -8.69 18.19 71.40
CA ALA A 338 -7.59 18.50 72.32
C ALA A 338 -7.38 20.02 72.47
N SER A 339 -7.51 20.80 71.39
CA SER A 339 -7.42 22.27 71.46
C SER A 339 -8.60 22.89 72.24
N ARG A 340 -9.80 22.31 72.14
CA ARG A 340 -11.00 22.73 72.88
C ARG A 340 -10.83 22.45 74.37
N MET A 341 -10.44 21.21 74.71
CA MET A 341 -10.14 20.80 76.09
C MET A 341 -9.02 21.64 76.71
N ALA A 342 -7.94 21.93 75.97
CA ALA A 342 -6.86 22.80 76.44
C ALA A 342 -7.40 24.20 76.80
N HIS A 343 -8.20 24.81 75.91
CA HIS A 343 -8.81 26.11 76.14
C HIS A 343 -9.83 26.11 77.31
N GLU A 344 -10.53 25.00 77.53
CA GLU A 344 -11.39 24.77 78.70
C GLU A 344 -10.56 24.69 80.00
N THR A 345 -9.47 23.92 80.02
CA THR A 345 -8.58 23.86 81.20
C THR A 345 -7.89 25.21 81.49
N ASP A 346 -7.56 26.00 80.48
CA ASP A 346 -7.00 27.34 80.65
C ASP A 346 -8.01 28.32 81.26
N LYS A 347 -9.30 28.23 80.89
CA LYS A 347 -10.39 28.99 81.54
C LYS A 347 -10.54 28.59 83.00
N LEU A 348 -10.65 27.29 83.28
CA LEU A 348 -10.78 26.77 84.63
C LEU A 348 -9.57 27.14 85.51
N ARG A 349 -8.35 27.11 84.96
CA ARG A 349 -7.13 27.54 85.66
C ARG A 349 -7.14 29.03 86.00
N LYS A 350 -7.69 29.89 85.14
CA LYS A 350 -7.89 31.33 85.42
C LYS A 350 -8.93 31.54 86.52
N ILE A 351 -10.08 30.87 86.45
CA ILE A 351 -11.13 30.94 87.48
C ILE A 351 -10.58 30.46 88.84
N LEU A 352 -9.83 29.36 88.87
CA LEU A 352 -9.18 28.86 90.07
C LEU A 352 -8.12 29.83 90.63
N SER A 353 -7.34 30.47 89.76
CA SER A 353 -6.36 31.50 90.15
C SER A 353 -7.04 32.73 90.75
N ASN A 354 -8.16 33.18 90.17
CA ASN A 354 -8.96 34.29 90.70
C ASN A 354 -9.58 33.92 92.05
N ALA A 355 -10.12 32.70 92.19
CA ALA A 355 -10.64 32.19 93.46
C ALA A 355 -9.56 32.11 94.55
N ALA A 356 -8.36 31.62 94.22
CA ALA A 356 -7.23 31.60 95.14
C ALA A 356 -6.79 33.01 95.57
N PHE A 357 -6.79 33.97 94.65
CA PHE A 357 -6.51 35.38 94.96
C PHE A 357 -7.60 36.00 95.84
N ALA A 358 -8.88 35.74 95.57
CA ALA A 358 -9.99 36.22 96.40
C ALA A 358 -9.95 35.63 97.82
N ILE A 359 -9.60 34.34 97.98
CA ILE A 359 -9.36 33.72 99.29
C ILE A 359 -8.17 34.37 100.00
N GLN A 360 -7.06 34.64 99.28
CA GLN A 360 -5.90 35.32 99.85
C GLN A 360 -6.21 36.78 100.25
N ALA A 361 -7.10 37.46 99.52
CA ALA A 361 -7.59 38.79 99.88
C ALA A 361 -8.49 38.73 101.12
N ALA A 362 -9.42 37.77 101.21
CA ALA A 362 -10.27 37.54 102.39
C ALA A 362 -9.45 37.32 103.66
N LEU A 363 -8.41 36.46 103.59
CA LEU A 363 -7.50 36.18 104.71
C LEU A 363 -6.61 37.38 105.10
N LYS A 364 -6.48 38.40 104.24
CA LYS A 364 -5.82 39.67 104.56
C LYS A 364 -6.79 40.70 105.16
N LEU A 365 -8.04 40.75 104.70
CA LEU A 365 -9.08 41.55 105.35
C LEU A 365 -9.27 41.15 106.81
N ASP A 366 -9.25 39.84 107.11
CA ASP A 366 -9.34 39.31 108.48
C ASP A 366 -8.18 39.76 109.39
N GLN A 367 -7.06 40.21 108.80
CA GLN A 367 -5.91 40.81 109.48
C GLN A 367 -5.97 42.36 109.56
N TRP A 368 -6.78 43.00 108.71
CA TRP A 368 -6.98 44.46 108.68
C TRP A 368 -8.22 44.92 109.47
N ALA A 369 -9.18 44.03 109.71
CA ALA A 369 -10.40 44.29 110.47
C ALA A 369 -10.16 44.74 111.93
N THR A 370 -8.93 44.60 112.45
CA THR A 370 -8.52 45.09 113.77
C THR A 370 -8.12 46.57 113.82
N GLU A 371 -8.00 47.26 112.67
CA GLU A 371 -7.44 48.62 112.61
C GLU A 371 -8.43 49.73 112.17
N ASP A 372 -9.33 49.48 111.20
CA ASP A 372 -10.35 50.46 110.77
C ASP A 372 -11.66 49.80 110.30
N ALA A 373 -12.71 49.96 111.10
CA ALA A 373 -14.04 49.39 110.84
C ALA A 373 -14.82 50.06 109.69
N THR A 374 -14.45 51.26 109.25
CA THR A 374 -15.09 51.91 108.10
C THR A 374 -14.51 51.44 106.78
N ARG A 375 -13.21 51.10 106.79
CA ARG A 375 -12.49 50.57 105.64
C ARG A 375 -12.82 49.10 105.36
N ASP A 376 -12.93 48.27 106.40
CA ASP A 376 -13.33 46.85 106.27
C ASP A 376 -14.62 46.70 105.45
N VAL A 377 -15.66 47.49 105.74
CA VAL A 377 -16.95 47.41 105.04
C VAL A 377 -16.81 47.65 103.53
N LEU A 378 -15.96 48.61 103.12
CA LEU A 378 -15.76 48.94 101.71
C LEU A 378 -14.94 47.85 100.99
N ASP A 379 -13.81 47.45 101.58
CA ASP A 379 -12.94 46.41 101.02
C ASP A 379 -13.67 45.04 100.97
N ARG A 380 -14.55 44.77 101.94
CA ARG A 380 -15.44 43.60 101.98
C ARG A 380 -16.52 43.63 100.91
N GLN A 381 -17.06 44.81 100.57
CA GLN A 381 -17.99 44.96 99.45
C GLN A 381 -17.30 44.72 98.09
N VAL A 382 -16.05 45.20 97.93
CA VAL A 382 -15.23 44.92 96.73
C VAL A 382 -14.96 43.41 96.62
N LEU A 383 -14.51 42.77 97.71
CA LEU A 383 -14.30 41.32 97.77
C LEU A 383 -15.57 40.52 97.41
N LEU A 384 -16.73 40.90 97.95
CA LEU A 384 -18.01 40.26 97.65
C LEU A 384 -18.38 40.40 96.16
N SER A 385 -18.13 41.56 95.55
CA SER A 385 -18.37 41.78 94.12
C SER A 385 -17.48 40.91 93.23
N HIS A 386 -16.20 40.72 93.60
CA HIS A 386 -15.27 39.87 92.87
C HIS A 386 -15.56 38.37 93.07
N LEU A 387 -16.01 37.96 94.25
CA LEU A 387 -16.52 36.59 94.48
C LEU A 387 -17.78 36.30 93.65
N LEU A 388 -18.70 37.27 93.54
CA LEU A 388 -19.87 37.17 92.67
C LEU A 388 -19.46 37.06 91.18
N GLU A 389 -18.45 37.83 90.76
CA GLU A 389 -17.87 37.77 89.43
C GLU A 389 -17.30 36.37 89.12
N ILE A 390 -16.48 35.81 90.01
CA ILE A 390 -15.90 34.46 89.90
C ILE A 390 -17.00 33.39 89.78
N ILE A 391 -18.06 33.49 90.60
CA ILE A 391 -19.22 32.58 90.54
C ILE A 391 -19.94 32.73 89.19
N SER A 392 -20.11 33.95 88.67
CA SER A 392 -20.73 34.18 87.37
C SER A 392 -19.93 33.60 86.21
N GLN A 393 -18.60 33.77 86.21
CA GLN A 393 -17.68 33.23 85.22
C GLN A 393 -17.70 31.69 85.22
N TYR A 394 -17.69 31.06 86.39
CA TYR A 394 -17.82 29.59 86.51
C TYR A 394 -19.17 29.10 85.97
N ARG A 395 -20.27 29.74 86.35
CA ARG A 395 -21.63 29.41 85.90
C ARG A 395 -21.84 29.66 84.40
N GLU A 396 -20.94 30.37 83.72
CA GLU A 396 -20.93 30.53 82.26
C GLU A 396 -20.13 29.44 81.55
N VAL A 397 -19.06 28.93 82.15
CA VAL A 397 -18.33 27.74 81.64
C VAL A 397 -19.24 26.51 81.66
N GLU A 398 -19.89 26.24 82.80
CA GLU A 398 -20.88 25.16 82.98
C GLU A 398 -21.99 25.21 81.91
N ARG A 399 -22.43 26.42 81.55
CA ARG A 399 -23.51 26.66 80.56
C ARG A 399 -23.03 26.54 79.12
N ALA A 400 -21.74 26.74 78.86
CA ALA A 400 -21.14 26.60 77.53
C ALA A 400 -20.97 25.12 77.14
N GLU A 401 -20.58 24.26 78.09
CA GLU A 401 -20.47 22.81 77.89
C GLU A 401 -21.80 22.21 77.42
N SER A 402 -22.92 22.61 78.02
CA SER A 402 -24.27 22.14 77.67
C SER A 402 -24.78 22.58 76.28
N LEU A 403 -24.09 23.46 75.56
CA LEU A 403 -24.51 23.98 74.25
C LEU A 403 -23.51 23.67 73.11
N GLY A 404 -22.41 22.97 73.40
CA GLY A 404 -21.32 22.70 72.45
C GLY A 404 -21.70 21.93 71.18
N THR A 405 -22.87 21.28 71.15
CA THR A 405 -23.35 20.46 70.01
C THR A 405 -24.05 21.29 68.93
N ILE A 406 -24.48 22.53 69.20
CA ILE A 406 -25.19 23.38 68.22
C ILE A 406 -24.36 24.62 67.87
N ALA A 407 -23.42 24.43 66.94
CA ALA A 407 -22.80 25.55 66.25
C ALA A 407 -23.88 26.33 65.46
N SER A 408 -23.90 27.66 65.59
CA SER A 408 -24.92 28.51 64.96
C SER A 408 -24.73 28.59 63.45
N PHE A 409 -25.36 27.68 62.68
CA PHE A 409 -25.29 27.63 61.21
C PHE A 409 -25.59 28.97 60.52
N THR A 410 -26.46 29.78 61.13
CA THR A 410 -26.85 31.16 60.74
C THR A 410 -25.69 32.16 60.62
N LYS A 411 -24.49 31.83 61.14
CA LYS A 411 -23.27 32.67 60.99
C LYS A 411 -22.41 32.33 59.77
N VAL A 412 -22.62 31.18 59.12
CA VAL A 412 -21.77 30.71 58.00
C VAL A 412 -22.52 30.74 56.66
N TYR A 413 -23.83 30.51 56.68
CA TYR A 413 -24.73 30.48 55.53
C TYR A 413 -25.87 31.50 55.70
N GLU A 414 -26.63 31.78 54.64
CA GLU A 414 -27.89 32.54 54.72
C GLU A 414 -29.11 31.62 54.66
N GLU A 415 -30.21 32.10 55.25
CA GLU A 415 -31.46 31.37 55.36
C GLU A 415 -32.16 31.33 53.98
N GLY A 416 -31.84 30.29 53.21
CA GLY A 416 -32.34 30.06 51.86
C GLY A 416 -31.42 29.21 50.96
N ASP A 417 -30.11 29.13 51.27
CA ASP A 417 -29.09 28.54 50.37
C ASP A 417 -28.87 27.02 50.53
N LEU A 418 -29.71 26.32 51.32
CA LEU A 418 -29.63 24.88 51.61
C LEU A 418 -28.28 24.35 52.15
N GLY A 419 -27.30 25.23 52.44
CA GLY A 419 -26.00 24.90 53.02
C GLY A 419 -24.86 24.70 52.02
N PHE A 420 -24.99 25.15 50.76
CA PHE A 420 -23.98 24.87 49.72
C PHE A 420 -22.90 25.95 49.55
N VAL A 421 -23.14 27.23 49.88
CA VAL A 421 -22.17 28.32 49.66
C VAL A 421 -21.83 29.09 50.97
N PRO A 422 -20.63 28.90 51.54
CA PRO A 422 -20.19 29.66 52.71
C PRO A 422 -19.95 31.15 52.40
N LYS A 423 -20.30 32.04 53.35
CA LYS A 423 -20.11 33.50 53.23
C LYS A 423 -18.64 33.90 52.97
N GLN A 424 -18.37 34.50 51.81
CA GLN A 424 -17.07 35.12 51.52
C GLN A 424 -16.84 36.38 52.38
N LYS A 425 -15.65 36.50 52.99
CA LYS A 425 -15.28 37.65 53.82
C LYS A 425 -14.82 38.84 52.98
N VAL A 426 -15.70 39.82 52.78
CA VAL A 426 -15.35 41.10 52.13
C VAL A 426 -14.55 41.98 53.11
N LEU A 427 -13.23 42.05 52.92
CA LEU A 427 -12.33 42.89 53.72
C LEU A 427 -12.44 44.37 53.33
N LYS A 428 -13.37 45.11 53.96
CA LYS A 428 -13.33 46.58 53.96
C LYS A 428 -12.19 47.08 54.88
N LYS A 429 -11.16 47.70 54.29
CA LYS A 429 -10.18 48.54 54.99
C LYS A 429 -10.46 50.02 54.71
N THR A 430 -10.67 50.79 55.77
CA THR A 430 -10.79 52.26 55.78
C THR A 430 -10.33 52.80 57.14
N SER A 431 -9.63 53.93 57.30
CA SER A 431 -8.76 54.71 56.38
C SER A 431 -8.19 55.93 57.14
N SER A 432 -6.87 56.03 57.31
CA SER A 432 -6.09 57.28 57.52
C SER A 432 -4.59 56.90 57.60
N GLU A 433 -3.62 57.73 57.21
CA GLU A 433 -3.67 59.07 56.61
C GLU A 433 -2.41 59.35 55.77
N ARG A 434 -2.49 60.30 54.81
CA ARG A 434 -1.43 61.23 54.29
C ARG A 434 0.00 60.71 54.00
N GLU A 435 0.69 61.08 52.90
CA GLU A 435 0.76 62.36 52.18
C GLU A 435 1.06 62.23 50.65
N LYS A 436 0.86 63.35 49.89
CA LYS A 436 1.64 63.94 48.76
C LYS A 436 2.30 63.04 47.66
N ALA A 437 2.46 63.43 46.38
CA ALA A 437 1.93 64.54 45.54
C ALA A 437 2.34 64.34 44.04
N SER A 438 1.94 65.28 43.17
CA SER A 438 2.60 65.69 41.89
C SER A 438 2.90 64.70 40.74
N ARG A 439 1.89 64.51 39.87
CA ARG A 439 1.84 64.73 38.40
C ARG A 439 3.10 65.25 37.62
N LEU A 440 3.22 64.83 36.34
CA LEU A 440 4.13 65.30 35.24
C LEU A 440 5.61 64.83 35.34
N THR A 441 6.49 64.70 34.32
CA THR A 441 6.55 64.91 32.83
C THR A 441 7.24 63.67 32.18
N ALA A 442 7.00 63.16 30.95
CA ALA A 442 7.08 63.72 29.58
C ALA A 442 8.49 64.09 29.03
N THR A 443 9.15 63.18 28.28
CA THR A 443 9.99 63.33 27.03
C THR A 443 10.55 61.94 26.62
N LYS A 444 10.37 61.39 25.40
CA LYS A 444 10.97 61.70 24.06
C LYS A 444 12.41 61.13 23.94
N ASP A 445 12.74 60.19 23.03
CA ASP A 445 12.95 60.31 21.56
C ASP A 445 12.66 58.96 20.83
N THR A 446 11.93 58.87 19.69
CA THR A 446 12.31 59.07 18.25
C THR A 446 13.41 58.12 17.71
N THR A 447 13.34 57.45 16.54
CA THR A 447 12.41 57.53 15.36
C THR A 447 12.58 56.35 14.38
N LYS A 448 11.52 55.99 13.60
CA LYS A 448 11.49 55.34 12.24
C LYS A 448 12.21 53.97 12.05
N GLY A 449 11.74 52.97 11.30
CA GLY A 449 10.51 52.66 10.54
C GLY A 449 10.38 51.11 10.46
N GLU A 450 9.65 50.43 9.57
CA GLU A 450 8.79 50.81 8.44
C GLU A 450 7.89 49.58 8.06
N VAL A 451 6.74 49.82 7.39
CA VAL A 451 5.82 48.85 6.69
C VAL A 451 5.14 47.65 7.44
N SER A 452 3.80 47.72 7.43
CA SER A 452 2.69 46.75 7.64
C SER A 452 2.72 45.39 6.87
N PRO A 453 1.70 44.48 6.99
CA PRO A 453 0.82 44.07 8.11
C PRO A 453 0.59 42.52 8.21
N THR A 454 -0.47 42.09 8.94
CA THR A 454 -1.07 40.72 9.01
C THR A 454 -0.21 39.64 9.70
N VAL A 455 -0.74 38.63 10.40
CA VAL A 455 -2.09 38.01 10.42
C VAL A 455 -2.73 37.94 11.82
N ALA A 456 -3.96 37.42 11.92
CA ALA A 456 -4.79 37.39 13.13
C ALA A 456 -4.38 36.32 14.17
N SER A 457 -4.82 36.51 15.41
CA SER A 457 -4.73 35.52 16.50
C SER A 457 -6.12 35.00 16.88
N LEU A 458 -6.27 33.67 16.88
CA LEU A 458 -7.33 32.93 17.57
C LEU A 458 -6.90 32.77 19.06
N SER A 459 -7.70 32.43 20.07
CA SER A 459 -9.09 31.93 20.18
C SER A 459 -9.66 32.30 21.56
N SER A 460 -10.96 32.10 21.83
CA SER A 460 -11.44 31.12 22.84
C SER A 460 -12.86 31.36 23.37
N SER A 461 -13.66 30.29 23.36
CA SER A 461 -14.86 30.07 24.20
C SER A 461 -15.17 28.57 24.18
N SER A 462 -15.03 27.83 25.28
CA SER A 462 -15.95 27.75 26.44
C SER A 462 -17.18 26.83 26.23
N ILE A 463 -16.90 25.54 26.01
CA ILE A 463 -17.46 24.34 26.71
C ILE A 463 -18.92 24.43 27.23
N GLY A 464 -19.81 23.50 26.83
CA GLY A 464 -21.10 23.31 27.53
C GLY A 464 -22.02 22.14 27.11
N SER A 465 -22.19 21.16 28.00
CA SER A 465 -23.38 20.29 28.24
C SER A 465 -23.91 19.27 27.20
N VAL A 466 -23.49 18.01 27.39
CA VAL A 466 -24.32 16.79 27.63
C VAL A 466 -25.86 16.91 27.51
N LYS A 467 -26.54 16.11 26.64
CA LYS A 467 -27.37 14.90 26.99
C LYS A 467 -28.24 14.33 25.83
N THR A 468 -28.74 13.09 26.04
CA THR A 468 -29.92 12.40 25.44
C THR A 468 -29.90 11.89 23.98
N ILE A 469 -30.55 10.72 23.80
CA ILE A 469 -30.83 9.98 22.55
C ILE A 469 -32.36 9.98 22.34
N PRO A 470 -32.87 10.04 21.09
CA PRO A 470 -34.00 9.16 20.75
C PRO A 470 -34.03 8.60 19.30
N SER A 471 -34.28 7.28 19.24
CA SER A 471 -35.22 6.59 18.32
C SER A 471 -35.13 6.72 16.80
N ILE A 472 -34.74 5.58 16.19
CA ILE A 472 -35.31 4.91 15.00
C ILE A 472 -36.60 5.52 14.41
N LYS A 473 -36.65 5.64 13.08
CA LYS A 473 -37.88 5.44 12.28
C LYS A 473 -37.63 4.46 11.13
N VAL A 474 -38.46 3.43 11.06
CA VAL A 474 -38.57 2.48 9.94
C VAL A 474 -39.58 3.01 8.93
N LEU A 475 -39.39 2.72 7.63
CA LEU A 475 -40.46 2.74 6.64
C LEU A 475 -40.55 1.38 5.91
N PRO A 476 -41.76 0.88 5.61
CA PRO A 476 -42.03 -0.48 5.09
C PRO A 476 -41.90 -0.57 3.55
N PRO A 477 -41.93 -1.80 2.96
CA PRO A 477 -41.63 -2.01 1.54
C PRO A 477 -42.82 -1.75 0.61
N MET A 478 -42.53 -1.70 -0.70
CA MET A 478 -43.53 -1.88 -1.76
C MET A 478 -43.25 -3.18 -2.52
N GLU A 479 -44.26 -4.03 -2.62
CA GLU A 479 -44.28 -5.22 -3.47
C GLU A 479 -44.86 -4.91 -4.86
N SER A 480 -44.85 -5.92 -5.74
CA SER A 480 -45.58 -6.01 -7.01
C SER A 480 -45.16 -5.05 -8.13
N GLN A 481 -44.45 -5.57 -9.14
CA GLN A 481 -45.12 -6.16 -10.30
C GLN A 481 -44.16 -6.97 -11.20
N ALA A 482 -44.40 -8.28 -11.27
CA ALA A 482 -44.41 -9.01 -12.54
C ALA A 482 -45.90 -9.27 -12.86
N PRO A 483 -46.34 -9.33 -14.15
CA PRO A 483 -46.04 -10.52 -14.95
C PRO A 483 -45.89 -10.29 -16.47
N ALA A 484 -45.18 -11.20 -17.15
CA ALA A 484 -45.47 -11.63 -18.53
C ALA A 484 -44.65 -12.89 -18.89
N SER A 485 -45.19 -14.08 -18.62
CA SER A 485 -44.62 -15.36 -19.06
C SER A 485 -45.54 -16.03 -20.08
N ILE A 486 -45.09 -16.09 -21.34
CA ILE A 486 -45.70 -16.87 -22.44
C ILE A 486 -44.49 -17.53 -23.13
N ILE A 487 -44.30 -18.85 -22.99
CA ILE A 487 -44.91 -19.93 -23.82
C ILE A 487 -44.21 -19.96 -25.20
N GLU A 488 -43.62 -21.07 -25.66
CA GLU A 488 -43.93 -22.48 -25.34
C GLU A 488 -42.78 -23.48 -25.65
N SER A 489 -42.99 -24.74 -25.21
CA SER A 489 -42.61 -25.98 -25.93
C SER A 489 -41.14 -26.50 -25.91
N ILE A 490 -40.88 -27.81 -25.73
CA ILE A 490 -41.78 -28.94 -25.39
C ILE A 490 -40.98 -30.13 -24.77
N GLU A 491 -41.52 -30.73 -23.70
CA GLU A 491 -41.45 -32.16 -23.28
C GLU A 491 -40.09 -32.95 -23.20
N SER A 492 -39.96 -34.10 -22.51
CA SER A 492 -40.91 -34.93 -21.74
C SER A 492 -40.18 -35.73 -20.63
N LEU A 493 -40.83 -35.92 -19.46
CA LEU A 493 -41.04 -37.17 -18.66
C LEU A 493 -39.84 -38.15 -18.42
N VAL A 494 -39.76 -38.98 -17.36
CA VAL A 494 -40.77 -39.75 -16.58
C VAL A 494 -40.28 -40.06 -15.14
N ALA A 495 -41.19 -39.95 -14.16
CA ALA A 495 -41.30 -40.64 -12.84
C ALA A 495 -40.15 -40.73 -11.78
N THR A 496 -40.52 -40.38 -10.54
CA THR A 496 -40.07 -40.94 -9.23
C THR A 496 -41.15 -41.95 -8.73
N PRO A 497 -41.21 -42.52 -7.49
CA PRO A 497 -40.32 -42.51 -6.28
C PRO A 497 -40.08 -43.99 -5.77
N PRO A 498 -40.02 -44.40 -4.46
CA PRO A 498 -39.78 -43.74 -3.15
C PRO A 498 -38.82 -44.47 -2.14
N SER A 499 -38.62 -43.84 -0.95
CA SER A 499 -38.16 -44.41 0.35
C SER A 499 -36.64 -44.71 0.51
N LYS A 500 -35.97 -44.61 1.67
CA LYS A 500 -36.28 -44.29 3.11
C LYS A 500 -35.05 -43.52 3.68
N LEU A 501 -35.20 -42.42 4.44
CA LEU A 501 -35.42 -42.30 5.92
C LEU A 501 -34.16 -42.52 6.79
N SER A 502 -33.92 -41.61 7.75
CA SER A 502 -32.91 -41.63 8.87
C SER A 502 -31.42 -41.70 8.48
N GLU A 503 -30.45 -41.13 9.20
CA GLU A 503 -30.41 -40.16 10.33
C GLU A 503 -28.95 -39.63 10.44
N VAL A 504 -28.68 -38.65 11.31
CA VAL A 504 -27.40 -38.59 12.07
C VAL A 504 -26.16 -37.98 11.35
N VAL A 505 -25.89 -36.67 11.43
CA VAL A 505 -24.58 -36.12 11.02
C VAL A 505 -23.53 -36.35 12.13
N GLU A 506 -22.41 -37.01 11.80
CA GLU A 506 -21.11 -36.87 12.49
C GLU A 506 -19.97 -36.77 11.47
N GLU A 507 -18.74 -36.57 11.94
CA GLU A 507 -17.73 -35.70 11.29
C GLU A 507 -17.01 -36.30 10.06
N ASP A 508 -16.76 -35.45 9.06
CA ASP A 508 -16.02 -35.78 7.83
C ASP A 508 -14.57 -36.20 8.12
N SER A 509 -14.25 -37.45 7.80
CA SER A 509 -12.86 -37.90 7.60
C SER A 509 -12.51 -37.77 6.11
N GLU A 510 -11.37 -37.12 5.80
CA GLU A 510 -10.98 -36.81 4.41
C GLU A 510 -10.95 -38.08 3.52
N PRO A 511 -11.53 -38.04 2.31
CA PRO A 511 -11.60 -39.21 1.44
C PRO A 511 -10.22 -39.57 0.87
N ASP A 512 -9.89 -40.86 0.90
CA ASP A 512 -8.61 -41.41 0.43
C ASP A 512 -8.35 -41.13 -1.07
N ILE A 513 -7.54 -40.10 -1.31
CA ILE A 513 -7.12 -39.67 -2.65
C ILE A 513 -6.28 -40.76 -3.34
N GLU A 514 -5.53 -41.58 -2.60
CA GLU A 514 -4.65 -42.61 -3.17
C GLU A 514 -5.48 -43.74 -3.81
N GLN A 515 -6.61 -44.12 -3.20
CA GLN A 515 -7.57 -45.03 -3.82
C GLN A 515 -8.20 -44.46 -5.10
N GLN A 516 -8.54 -43.18 -5.14
CA GLN A 516 -9.08 -42.55 -6.36
C GLN A 516 -8.05 -42.51 -7.49
N LEU A 517 -6.78 -42.22 -7.15
CA LEU A 517 -5.66 -42.20 -8.10
C LEU A 517 -5.33 -43.62 -8.62
N ALA A 518 -5.38 -44.63 -7.76
CA ALA A 518 -5.22 -46.03 -8.13
C ALA A 518 -6.35 -46.52 -9.06
N ALA A 519 -7.61 -46.17 -8.75
CA ALA A 519 -8.76 -46.49 -9.59
C ALA A 519 -8.66 -45.82 -10.98
N SER A 520 -8.33 -44.52 -11.02
CA SER A 520 -8.13 -43.77 -12.27
C SER A 520 -7.01 -44.39 -13.13
N LYS A 521 -5.88 -44.77 -12.52
CA LYS A 521 -4.76 -45.44 -13.21
C LYS A 521 -5.18 -46.78 -13.82
N LEU A 522 -6.02 -47.55 -13.13
CA LEU A 522 -6.55 -48.83 -13.62
C LEU A 522 -7.56 -48.61 -14.77
N GLU A 523 -8.43 -47.61 -14.67
CA GLU A 523 -9.38 -47.22 -15.73
C GLU A 523 -8.62 -46.79 -17.01
N ILE A 524 -7.57 -45.97 -16.88
CA ILE A 524 -6.70 -45.54 -17.98
C ILE A 524 -6.02 -46.75 -18.65
N GLN A 525 -5.45 -47.66 -17.86
CA GLN A 525 -4.82 -48.88 -18.38
C GLN A 525 -5.82 -49.79 -19.11
N LYS A 526 -7.06 -49.84 -18.62
CA LYS A 526 -8.18 -50.60 -19.22
C LYS A 526 -8.69 -49.97 -20.52
N SER A 527 -8.71 -48.63 -20.63
CA SER A 527 -8.98 -47.94 -21.90
C SER A 527 -7.86 -48.24 -22.91
N LEU A 528 -6.60 -48.08 -22.53
CA LEU A 528 -5.45 -48.37 -23.40
C LEU A 528 -5.48 -49.80 -23.97
N MET A 529 -5.84 -50.81 -23.17
CA MET A 529 -6.01 -52.18 -23.71
C MET A 529 -7.22 -52.33 -24.65
N LYS A 530 -8.32 -51.60 -24.39
CA LYS A 530 -9.50 -51.58 -25.27
C LYS A 530 -9.18 -50.93 -26.62
N ASP A 531 -8.46 -49.82 -26.61
CA ASP A 531 -8.07 -49.06 -27.80
C ASP A 531 -7.02 -49.83 -28.63
N LEU A 532 -6.08 -50.52 -27.96
CA LEU A 532 -5.16 -51.46 -28.61
C LEU A 532 -5.91 -52.61 -29.31
N ALA A 533 -6.95 -53.17 -28.67
CA ALA A 533 -7.78 -54.22 -29.26
C ALA A 533 -8.60 -53.71 -30.47
N MET A 534 -9.17 -52.50 -30.38
CA MET A 534 -9.88 -51.84 -31.49
C MET A 534 -8.96 -51.58 -32.68
N SER A 535 -7.70 -51.18 -32.44
CA SER A 535 -6.68 -51.04 -33.47
C SER A 535 -6.35 -52.38 -34.14
N GLN A 536 -6.12 -53.45 -33.36
CA GLN A 536 -5.88 -54.80 -33.91
C GLN A 536 -7.06 -55.34 -34.72
N ILE A 537 -8.30 -55.02 -34.35
CA ILE A 537 -9.50 -55.38 -35.13
C ILE A 537 -9.55 -54.58 -36.45
N SER A 538 -9.22 -53.29 -36.43
CA SER A 538 -9.20 -52.43 -37.62
C SER A 538 -8.14 -52.88 -38.64
N ILE A 539 -6.97 -53.31 -38.16
CA ILE A 539 -5.92 -53.91 -39.00
C ILE A 539 -6.41 -55.22 -39.65
N LYS A 540 -7.13 -56.08 -38.91
CA LYS A 540 -7.70 -57.33 -39.44
C LYS A 540 -8.84 -57.11 -40.44
N MET A 541 -9.69 -56.11 -40.23
CA MET A 541 -10.70 -55.70 -41.22
C MET A 541 -10.04 -55.23 -42.53
N SER A 542 -8.96 -54.44 -42.40
CA SER A 542 -8.23 -53.90 -43.54
C SER A 542 -7.58 -54.99 -44.40
N THR A 543 -7.02 -56.04 -43.78
CA THR A 543 -6.45 -57.18 -44.53
C THR A 543 -7.50 -58.09 -45.15
N MET A 544 -8.69 -58.23 -44.54
CA MET A 544 -9.80 -58.98 -45.16
C MET A 544 -10.34 -58.29 -46.42
N ASN A 545 -10.47 -56.95 -46.43
CA ASN A 545 -11.01 -56.22 -47.58
C ASN A 545 -10.15 -56.36 -48.86
N VAL A 546 -8.84 -56.61 -48.74
CA VAL A 546 -7.94 -56.85 -49.89
C VAL A 546 -8.17 -58.23 -50.54
N SER A 547 -8.87 -59.15 -49.86
CA SER A 547 -8.97 -60.57 -50.28
C SER A 547 -10.19 -60.94 -51.15
N MET A 548 -11.08 -59.98 -51.46
CA MET A 548 -12.40 -60.30 -52.04
C MET A 548 -12.51 -60.14 -53.57
N ASP A 549 -11.60 -59.40 -54.22
CA ASP A 549 -11.65 -59.14 -55.68
C ASP A 549 -10.90 -60.19 -56.52
N LEU A 550 -11.50 -61.38 -56.68
CA LEU A 550 -11.12 -62.36 -57.71
C LEU A 550 -12.32 -63.24 -58.13
N PRO A 551 -12.76 -63.22 -59.41
CA PRO A 551 -13.98 -63.91 -59.84
C PRO A 551 -13.77 -65.42 -60.03
N LYS A 552 -14.67 -66.24 -59.44
CA LYS A 552 -14.66 -67.70 -59.56
C LYS A 552 -15.18 -68.19 -60.91
N LYS A 553 -14.54 -69.21 -61.50
CA LYS A 553 -15.14 -70.10 -62.50
C LYS A 553 -14.57 -71.54 -62.43
N ARG A 554 -15.43 -72.47 -62.01
CA ARG A 554 -15.60 -73.90 -62.40
C ARG A 554 -14.35 -74.78 -62.68
N GLU A 555 -14.14 -75.89 -61.95
CA GLU A 555 -14.76 -77.24 -62.16
C GLU A 555 -14.37 -77.86 -63.53
N VAL A 556 -13.82 -79.08 -63.70
CA VAL A 556 -13.53 -80.31 -62.88
C VAL A 556 -12.21 -80.94 -63.45
N GLY A 557 -11.37 -81.75 -62.80
CA GLY A 557 -11.31 -82.37 -61.46
C GLY A 557 -11.00 -83.90 -61.53
N LEU A 558 -10.35 -84.50 -60.50
CA LEU A 558 -9.94 -85.93 -60.36
C LEU A 558 -8.85 -86.41 -61.39
N LYS A 559 -7.64 -86.86 -61.03
CA LYS A 559 -7.22 -87.75 -59.93
C LYS A 559 -5.66 -87.86 -59.81
N LYS A 560 -5.22 -88.30 -58.61
CA LYS A 560 -4.02 -89.12 -58.28
C LYS A 560 -2.58 -88.54 -58.31
N GLU A 561 -1.85 -89.01 -57.30
CA GLU A 561 -0.39 -89.19 -57.16
C GLU A 561 0.54 -87.97 -57.08
N GLY A 562 1.56 -88.10 -56.22
CA GLY A 562 2.41 -86.99 -55.74
C GLY A 562 2.89 -87.21 -54.31
N LYS A 563 3.86 -88.11 -54.12
CA LYS A 563 4.57 -88.33 -52.85
C LYS A 563 6.08 -88.27 -53.12
N MET A 564 6.84 -87.85 -52.10
CA MET A 564 8.31 -87.80 -52.01
C MET A 564 8.98 -86.50 -52.52
N LEU A 565 10.04 -86.13 -51.78
CA LEU A 565 10.76 -84.85 -51.74
C LEU A 565 9.93 -83.68 -51.14
N THR A 566 10.26 -83.01 -50.01
CA THR A 566 11.41 -83.01 -49.07
C THR A 566 12.80 -82.78 -49.71
N VAL A 567 13.69 -81.92 -49.22
CA VAL A 567 14.13 -81.60 -47.85
C VAL A 567 14.49 -80.09 -47.77
N VAL A 568 15.00 -79.61 -46.63
CA VAL A 568 15.70 -78.31 -46.43
C VAL A 568 14.80 -77.07 -46.22
N HIS A 569 14.20 -76.95 -45.03
CA HIS A 569 14.78 -76.11 -43.96
C HIS A 569 13.98 -76.26 -42.64
N GLU A 570 14.17 -77.39 -41.95
CA GLU A 570 13.68 -77.59 -40.57
C GLU A 570 14.87 -77.97 -39.67
N THR A 571 15.85 -77.07 -39.65
CA THR A 571 17.09 -77.08 -38.85
C THR A 571 17.40 -75.65 -38.42
N LEU A 572 18.29 -75.47 -37.44
CA LEU A 572 18.60 -74.18 -36.78
C LEU A 572 17.49 -73.64 -35.87
N LYS A 573 16.89 -74.54 -35.09
CA LYS A 573 16.47 -74.23 -33.72
C LYS A 573 17.41 -74.98 -32.77
N LYS A 574 18.07 -74.25 -31.86
CA LYS A 574 19.18 -74.67 -30.97
C LYS A 574 20.56 -74.77 -31.64
N GLU A 575 21.39 -73.75 -31.41
CA GLU A 575 22.83 -73.81 -31.09
C GLU A 575 23.32 -72.37 -30.85
N ALA A 576 24.47 -72.19 -30.19
CA ALA A 576 25.12 -70.90 -29.88
C ALA A 576 24.42 -69.95 -28.87
N GLU A 577 23.95 -70.50 -27.75
CA GLU A 577 24.34 -69.94 -26.44
C GLU A 577 25.49 -70.83 -25.88
N GLU A 578 26.28 -70.30 -24.94
CA GLU A 578 27.43 -70.98 -24.29
C GLU A 578 28.57 -71.50 -25.21
N ILE A 579 29.53 -70.62 -25.55
CA ILE A 579 30.93 -70.79 -25.10
C ILE A 579 31.44 -69.41 -24.66
N GLU A 580 31.97 -69.34 -23.45
CA GLU A 580 32.60 -68.18 -22.82
C GLU A 580 34.07 -68.53 -22.47
N VAL A 581 34.95 -67.53 -22.25
CA VAL A 581 36.31 -67.68 -21.65
C VAL A 581 37.36 -68.39 -22.56
N GLU A 582 38.60 -67.91 -22.82
CA GLU A 582 39.34 -66.74 -22.31
C GLU A 582 40.42 -66.18 -23.29
N MET A 583 40.86 -64.95 -22.99
CA MET A 583 42.05 -64.16 -23.36
C MET A 583 43.28 -64.80 -24.07
N ALA A 584 43.83 -64.07 -25.05
CA ALA A 584 45.27 -63.77 -25.15
C ALA A 584 45.59 -62.49 -25.99
N THR A 585 46.61 -61.72 -25.58
CA THR A 585 47.25 -60.56 -26.24
C THR A 585 48.15 -60.99 -27.43
N ALA A 586 48.75 -60.16 -28.30
CA ALA A 586 49.06 -58.71 -28.39
C ALA A 586 49.22 -58.31 -29.90
N GLU A 587 48.98 -57.09 -30.41
CA GLU A 587 49.71 -55.78 -30.30
C GLU A 587 50.81 -55.51 -31.38
N ALA A 588 50.86 -54.25 -31.88
CA ALA A 588 51.94 -53.54 -32.61
C ALA A 588 52.17 -53.70 -34.16
N ALA A 589 52.88 -52.70 -34.71
CA ALA A 589 53.35 -52.45 -36.09
C ALA A 589 52.26 -52.16 -37.18
N VAL A 590 52.11 -50.98 -37.80
CA VAL A 590 52.99 -49.94 -38.42
C VAL A 590 53.25 -50.13 -39.94
N GLY A 591 52.45 -49.42 -40.76
CA GLY A 591 52.91 -48.28 -41.57
C GLY A 591 53.60 -48.48 -42.94
N SER A 592 53.28 -47.57 -43.88
CA SER A 592 53.97 -47.31 -45.17
C SER A 592 53.74 -48.37 -46.28
N ILE A 593 53.83 -48.09 -47.58
CA ILE A 593 54.11 -46.82 -48.32
C ILE A 593 53.53 -46.88 -49.76
N ASP A 594 53.49 -45.73 -50.45
CA ASP A 594 53.62 -45.42 -51.92
C ASP A 594 53.51 -46.51 -53.01
N SER A 595 53.22 -46.22 -54.30
CA SER A 595 53.18 -44.97 -55.08
C SER A 595 52.23 -45.12 -56.30
N GLY A 596 51.72 -44.06 -56.95
CA GLY A 596 52.33 -43.38 -58.12
C GLY A 596 51.41 -43.57 -59.36
N ASP A 597 51.35 -42.72 -60.40
CA ASP A 597 52.01 -41.43 -60.69
C ASP A 597 51.17 -40.61 -61.72
N ASP A 598 51.75 -39.57 -62.35
CA ASP A 598 51.27 -38.80 -63.53
C ASP A 598 50.20 -37.68 -63.32
N ASP A 599 50.59 -36.65 -62.55
CA ASP A 599 51.15 -35.35 -63.05
C ASP A 599 51.01 -35.04 -64.58
N ILE A 600 51.02 -33.81 -65.16
CA ILE A 600 51.57 -32.50 -64.78
C ILE A 600 50.80 -31.36 -65.53
N LEU A 601 50.64 -30.16 -64.93
CA LEU A 601 51.13 -28.86 -65.47
C LEU A 601 50.57 -27.59 -64.76
N LYS A 602 51.35 -26.50 -64.83
CA LYS A 602 51.09 -25.19 -64.20
C LYS A 602 50.82 -24.11 -65.26
N GLY A 603 50.06 -23.07 -64.91
CA GLY A 603 49.87 -21.86 -65.73
C GLY A 603 49.44 -20.66 -64.88
N ASP A 604 49.97 -19.47 -65.17
CA ASP A 604 49.91 -18.27 -64.31
C ASP A 604 49.35 -17.05 -65.08
N LYS A 605 48.82 -16.04 -64.35
CA LYS A 605 48.50 -14.64 -64.77
C LYS A 605 47.36 -14.30 -65.77
N LYS A 606 46.36 -13.60 -65.19
CA LYS A 606 45.80 -12.27 -65.59
C LYS A 606 44.88 -12.12 -66.85
N PRO A 607 44.18 -10.97 -67.01
CA PRO A 607 42.91 -10.87 -67.77
C PRO A 607 43.00 -10.03 -69.08
N GLU A 608 41.83 -9.54 -69.56
CA GLU A 608 41.58 -8.56 -70.65
C GLU A 608 41.69 -9.15 -72.10
N THR A 609 40.60 -9.28 -72.88
CA THR A 609 39.73 -8.33 -73.67
C THR A 609 40.11 -8.25 -75.16
N GLU A 610 39.14 -8.46 -76.06
CA GLU A 610 39.03 -7.99 -77.48
C GLU A 610 37.83 -8.73 -78.13
N HIS A 611 37.03 -8.26 -79.11
CA HIS A 611 36.93 -7.02 -79.92
C HIS A 611 35.42 -6.63 -80.07
N HIS A 612 34.94 -5.58 -80.77
CA HIS A 612 35.51 -4.39 -81.44
C HIS A 612 34.43 -3.28 -81.51
N GLU A 613 34.78 -2.00 -81.40
CA GLU A 613 33.94 -0.87 -81.87
C GLU A 613 34.34 -0.44 -83.29
N MET A 614 33.40 0.12 -84.08
CA MET A 614 33.66 1.05 -85.19
C MET A 614 32.41 1.96 -85.40
N VAL A 615 32.38 3.30 -85.28
CA VAL A 615 33.27 4.38 -85.79
C VAL A 615 33.33 4.34 -87.34
N THR A 616 32.86 5.32 -88.15
CA THR A 616 32.39 6.72 -87.96
C THR A 616 31.69 7.28 -89.24
N ASP A 617 31.03 8.44 -89.12
CA ASP A 617 30.83 9.53 -90.14
C ASP A 617 30.06 9.24 -91.47
N SER A 618 29.41 10.21 -92.15
CA SER A 618 29.80 11.63 -92.35
C SER A 618 28.67 12.61 -92.76
N ALA A 619 28.79 13.86 -92.27
CA ALA A 619 28.46 15.20 -92.81
C ALA A 619 27.28 15.48 -93.80
N HIS A 620 26.52 16.57 -93.54
CA HIS A 620 26.62 17.81 -94.35
C HIS A 620 25.98 19.06 -93.68
N VAL A 621 26.10 20.26 -94.30
CA VAL A 621 25.96 21.60 -93.67
C VAL A 621 25.31 22.64 -94.61
N SER A 622 24.43 23.56 -94.11
CA SER A 622 24.42 25.03 -94.39
C SER A 622 23.09 25.79 -94.12
N LYS A 623 23.18 26.91 -93.33
CA LYS A 623 22.54 28.26 -93.52
C LYS A 623 20.97 28.40 -93.49
N VAL A 624 20.32 29.55 -93.17
CA VAL A 624 20.65 30.91 -92.60
C VAL A 624 19.34 31.61 -92.10
N SER A 625 19.42 32.80 -91.48
CA SER A 625 18.35 33.82 -91.20
C SER A 625 17.27 33.44 -90.16
N GLU A 626 17.10 34.17 -89.03
CA GLU A 626 16.29 35.41 -88.81
C GLU A 626 14.77 35.09 -88.66
N GLU A 627 13.91 35.76 -87.88
CA GLU A 627 13.99 37.03 -87.14
C GLU A 627 13.05 37.06 -85.90
N GLU A 628 12.88 38.24 -85.29
CA GLU A 628 12.45 38.66 -83.93
C GLU A 628 10.95 38.53 -83.49
N ASP A 629 10.65 39.16 -82.34
CA ASP A 629 9.37 39.56 -81.68
C ASP A 629 8.36 38.48 -81.19
N ASP A 630 7.74 38.51 -79.99
CA ASP A 630 7.44 39.49 -78.89
C ASP A 630 5.94 39.90 -78.79
N LEU A 631 5.53 40.30 -77.58
CA LEU A 631 4.28 40.93 -77.14
C LEU A 631 2.94 40.14 -77.07
N SER A 632 2.46 40.05 -75.82
CA SER A 632 1.09 40.41 -75.36
C SER A 632 -0.06 39.37 -75.46
N ARG A 633 -1.25 39.56 -74.83
CA ARG A 633 -1.67 40.08 -73.48
C ARG A 633 -3.22 40.03 -73.40
N TYR A 634 -3.79 39.93 -72.19
CA TYR A 634 -5.24 39.94 -71.86
C TYR A 634 -6.01 38.67 -72.33
N ASP A 635 -6.91 38.02 -71.58
CA ASP A 635 -7.95 38.38 -70.58
C ASP A 635 -9.35 38.60 -71.21
N VAL A 636 -10.40 38.45 -70.38
CA VAL A 636 -11.84 38.66 -70.63
C VAL A 636 -12.55 37.60 -71.49
N SER A 637 -13.44 36.82 -70.87
CA SER A 637 -14.90 36.79 -71.21
C SER A 637 -15.66 35.72 -70.40
N GLU A 638 -16.55 36.15 -69.50
CA GLU A 638 -17.81 35.43 -69.22
C GLU A 638 -18.80 35.69 -70.38
N PRO A 639 -20.01 35.10 -70.41
CA PRO A 639 -21.15 35.82 -69.79
C PRO A 639 -22.31 34.95 -69.26
N SER A 640 -23.21 35.59 -68.48
CA SER A 640 -24.70 35.40 -68.41
C SER A 640 -25.30 34.00 -68.20
N ASP A 641 -26.36 33.77 -67.43
CA ASP A 641 -27.27 34.57 -66.57
C ASP A 641 -27.95 33.56 -65.59
N ASP A 642 -28.93 33.82 -64.71
CA ASP A 642 -29.96 34.87 -64.61
C ASP A 642 -30.29 35.12 -63.10
N THR A 643 -31.52 35.53 -62.79
CA THR A 643 -31.94 36.23 -61.56
C THR A 643 -32.91 35.46 -60.65
N LEU A 644 -32.85 35.78 -59.35
CA LEU A 644 -33.92 36.32 -58.46
C LEU A 644 -33.59 35.96 -56.99
N GLU A 645 -33.24 36.93 -56.12
CA GLU A 645 -34.15 37.76 -55.29
C GLU A 645 -34.85 37.00 -54.14
N VAL A 646 -34.94 37.48 -52.88
CA VAL A 646 -34.38 38.68 -52.21
C VAL A 646 -34.42 38.51 -50.66
N ASP A 647 -33.60 39.28 -49.91
CA ASP A 647 -33.62 39.52 -48.44
C ASP A 647 -33.49 38.30 -47.46
N GLY A 648 -33.01 38.46 -46.21
CA GLY A 648 -32.42 39.65 -45.57
C GLY A 648 -32.21 39.51 -44.05
N ASP A 649 -31.45 40.46 -43.48
CA ASP A 649 -31.21 40.79 -42.06
C ASP A 649 -30.51 39.81 -41.08
N GLU A 650 -29.32 40.26 -40.66
CA GLU A 650 -28.57 39.83 -39.49
C GLU A 650 -29.33 40.07 -38.15
N LYS A 651 -28.88 39.40 -37.07
CA LYS A 651 -28.13 40.14 -36.00
C LYS A 651 -27.38 39.27 -35.00
N LYS A 652 -26.36 39.91 -34.41
CA LYS A 652 -25.47 39.41 -33.36
C LYS A 652 -26.03 39.72 -31.97
N THR A 653 -25.83 38.80 -31.04
CA THR A 653 -25.29 39.07 -29.68
C THR A 653 -24.43 37.88 -29.27
#